data_AF-A0A1S3E0M3-F1
#
_entry.id   AF-A0A1S3E0M3-F1
#
_cell.length_a   1.000
_cell.length_b   1.000
_cell.length_c   1.000
_cell.angle_alpha   90.00
_cell.angle_beta   90.00
_cell.angle_gamma   90.00
#
_symmetry.space_group_name_H-M   'P 1'
#
loop_
_entity.id
_entity.type
_entity.pdbx_description
1 polymer ?
#
loop_
_entity_poly.entity_id
_entity_poly.type
_entity_poly.pdbx_seq_one_letter_code
_entity_poly.pdbx_strand_id
1 'polypeptide(L)'
;MTVTPKISVNDGNLVVHGKTILKGVPENIVLTPGSGNGLLTGAFIGATASHTKSLHVFPIGILEGLRFMCCFRFKLWWMTQRMGTCGRDIPLETQFMLIETKHTEGEPQDSPIIYTVLLPLLEGPFRAVLQGNENCEIEICLESGDHAVETNQGLHMVYMHAGTNPFEVINQAVKAVEKHMQTFHHREKKRLPSFLDWFGWCTWDAFYTDVTAEGVEEGLKSLSEGGTPPRFLIIDDGWQQIESKAKDPGCVVQEGAQFATRLTGIKENAKFQKNKNGQNDEQIPGLKHLVDGVKKHHNVKDVYVWHALAGYWGGVKPAATGMEHYDTALAYPVQSPGVLGNQPDIVMDSLAVHGLGLVHPKKVFNFYNELHAYLASCGVDGVKVDVQNIIETLGAGHGGRVSLTRSYHHALEASIARNFADNGCIACMCHNTDGLYSAKQTAIVRASDDFYPHDPASHTIHISSVAYNSLFLGEFMQPDWDMFHSLHPAAEYHAAARAIGGCPIYVSDKPGNHNFDLLKKLVLADGSVLRAQLPGRPTRDCLFVDPARDRTSLLKIWNMNKCTGVVGVFNCQGAGWCKVEKKTRIHDTSPGTLTSSVSASDVDQINQVAGVEWHGETIVYAYRSGEVIRLPKGVSIPVTLKVLEFELFHFCPIQEIAPSISFAAIGLMDMFNTGGAVEEVEIHKASDNKQELFDGEVVSELTTSLSPNRTKTATVALKVRGSGKFGVYSSQHPLQCAVDGIDTDFNYDSETGLTTFSIPVPQEGMYRWSIEIQI
;
A
#
# COMPACT_ATOMS: atom_id res chain seq x y z
N MET A 1 -0.59 39.91 21.52
CA MET A 1 -0.90 38.49 21.83
C MET A 1 0.30 37.67 21.41
N THR A 2 1.09 37.19 22.35
CA THR A 2 2.20 36.25 22.08
C THR A 2 1.57 34.90 21.73
N VAL A 3 1.81 34.41 20.52
CA VAL A 3 1.40 33.07 20.11
C VAL A 3 2.33 32.09 20.83
N THR A 4 1.85 31.42 21.89
CA THR A 4 2.62 30.36 22.55
C THR A 4 2.87 29.23 21.54
N PRO A 5 4.13 28.83 21.30
CA PRO A 5 4.43 27.70 20.44
C PRO A 5 3.73 26.44 20.96
N LYS A 6 3.07 25.68 20.07
CA LYS A 6 2.42 24.41 20.45
C LYS A 6 3.44 23.29 20.67
N ILE A 7 4.68 23.49 20.25
CA ILE A 7 5.81 22.57 20.44
C ILE A 7 6.96 23.40 21.00
N SER A 8 7.50 23.00 22.16
CA SER A 8 8.56 23.75 22.86
C SER A 8 9.38 22.84 23.77
N VAL A 9 10.60 23.26 24.10
CA VAL A 9 11.37 22.67 25.20
C VAL A 9 11.29 23.60 26.40
N ASN A 10 10.70 23.14 27.50
CA ASN A 10 10.50 23.90 28.74
C ASN A 10 11.07 23.10 29.92
N ASP A 11 11.98 23.70 30.69
CA ASP A 11 12.60 23.08 31.87
C ASP A 11 13.17 21.68 31.60
N GLY A 12 13.84 21.51 30.45
CA GLY A 12 14.40 20.22 30.01
C GLY A 12 13.36 19.19 29.56
N ASN A 13 12.10 19.59 29.31
CA ASN A 13 11.04 18.72 28.82
C ASN A 13 10.59 19.14 27.42
N LEU A 14 10.45 18.20 26.51
CA LEU A 14 9.79 18.44 25.22
C LEU A 14 8.28 18.40 25.44
N VAL A 15 7.62 19.53 25.24
CA VAL A 15 6.19 19.74 25.49
C VAL A 15 5.47 19.97 24.17
N VAL A 16 4.43 19.19 23.91
CA VAL A 16 3.57 19.25 22.72
C VAL A 16 2.13 19.46 23.17
N HIS A 17 1.50 20.56 22.72
CA HIS A 17 0.15 20.96 23.11
C HIS A 17 -0.06 20.98 24.64
N GLY A 18 0.95 21.46 25.37
CA GLY A 18 0.93 21.52 26.84
C GLY A 18 1.25 20.20 27.55
N LYS A 19 1.47 19.11 26.80
CA LYS A 19 1.75 17.78 27.36
C LYS A 19 3.22 17.40 27.16
N THR A 20 3.87 16.94 28.22
CA THR A 20 5.25 16.47 28.15
C THR A 20 5.32 15.14 27.41
N ILE A 21 6.11 15.09 26.32
CA ILE A 21 6.36 13.87 25.55
C ILE A 21 7.74 13.28 25.82
N LEU A 22 8.76 14.10 26.08
CA LEU A 22 10.11 13.66 26.47
C LEU A 22 10.60 14.43 27.70
N LYS A 23 11.29 13.74 28.60
CA LYS A 23 11.94 14.33 29.78
C LYS A 23 13.45 14.33 29.64
N GLY A 24 14.13 15.27 30.29
CA GLY A 24 15.60 15.31 30.30
C GLY A 24 16.22 15.58 28.93
N VAL A 25 15.60 16.45 28.12
CA VAL A 25 16.11 16.89 26.83
C VAL A 25 17.47 17.58 27.02
N PRO A 26 18.57 17.06 26.41
CA PRO A 26 19.89 17.65 26.58
C PRO A 26 20.03 19.06 25.98
N GLU A 27 20.94 19.88 26.53
CA GLU A 27 21.14 21.28 26.10
C GLU A 27 21.63 21.43 24.66
N ASN A 28 22.28 20.41 24.09
CA ASN A 28 22.76 20.43 22.72
C ASN A 28 21.67 20.11 21.68
N ILE A 29 20.45 19.81 22.12
CA ILE A 29 19.29 19.61 21.25
C ILE A 29 18.68 20.95 20.87
N VAL A 30 18.47 21.15 19.57
CA VAL A 30 17.95 22.38 18.99
C VAL A 30 16.56 22.13 18.45
N LEU A 31 15.61 22.98 18.83
CA LEU A 31 14.25 22.96 18.28
C LEU A 31 14.04 24.17 17.37
N THR A 32 13.83 23.94 16.08
CA THR A 32 13.61 24.99 15.08
C THR A 32 12.15 24.98 14.61
N PRO A 33 11.40 26.10 14.64
CA PRO A 33 10.02 26.12 14.17
C PRO A 33 9.89 25.74 12.69
N GLY A 34 8.82 25.03 12.32
CA GLY A 34 8.53 24.68 10.93
C GLY A 34 8.04 25.87 10.09
N SER A 35 8.50 25.99 8.84
CA SER A 35 8.18 27.10 7.94
C SER A 35 6.78 26.96 7.27
N GLY A 36 5.74 27.58 7.85
CA GLY A 36 4.38 27.59 7.27
C GLY A 36 3.57 28.86 7.59
N ASN A 37 2.78 29.35 6.63
CA ASN A 37 1.90 30.54 6.76
C ASN A 37 0.59 30.23 7.53
N GLY A 38 0.66 29.46 8.61
CA GLY A 38 -0.47 29.13 9.49
C GLY A 38 0.06 28.75 10.87
N LEU A 39 -0.80 28.80 11.91
CA LEU A 39 -0.43 28.53 13.32
C LEU A 39 0.62 27.41 13.44
N LEU A 40 1.76 27.72 14.05
CA LEU A 40 2.95 26.89 14.28
C LEU A 40 2.62 25.46 14.80
N THR A 41 2.31 24.51 13.92
CA THR A 41 1.89 23.14 14.27
C THR A 41 3.00 22.08 14.14
N GLY A 42 4.18 22.45 13.64
CA GLY A 42 5.33 21.57 13.53
C GLY A 42 6.67 22.22 13.88
N ALA A 43 7.66 21.40 14.18
CA ALA A 43 9.02 21.82 14.53
C ALA A 43 10.06 20.78 14.10
N PHE A 44 11.28 21.22 13.84
CA PHE A 44 12.43 20.37 13.57
C PHE A 44 13.26 20.18 14.83
N ILE A 45 13.71 18.94 15.06
CA ILE A 45 14.67 18.56 16.10
C ILE A 45 16.03 18.39 15.42
N GLY A 46 17.02 19.07 15.96
CA GLY A 46 18.42 18.98 15.58
C GLY A 46 19.33 18.83 16.81
N ALA A 47 20.62 18.69 16.56
CA ALA A 47 21.64 18.56 17.59
C ALA A 47 23.01 19.00 17.06
N THR A 48 23.87 19.43 17.98
CA THR A 48 25.28 19.76 17.71
C THR A 48 26.22 18.87 18.52
N ALA A 49 27.41 18.61 17.98
CA ALA A 49 28.51 17.89 18.60
C ALA A 49 29.81 18.73 18.58
N SER A 50 30.70 18.45 19.53
CA SER A 50 32.02 19.09 19.60
C SER A 50 33.04 18.55 18.60
N HIS A 51 32.70 17.45 17.91
CA HIS A 51 33.59 16.73 17.01
C HIS A 51 32.88 16.41 15.71
N THR A 52 33.66 16.28 14.64
CA THR A 52 33.17 15.93 13.30
C THR A 52 33.28 14.41 13.10
N LYS A 53 32.21 13.76 12.62
CA LYS A 53 32.14 12.32 12.32
C LYS A 53 31.18 12.06 11.16
N SER A 54 31.34 10.91 10.52
CA SER A 54 30.39 10.37 9.53
C SER A 54 29.15 9.71 10.17
N LEU A 55 29.19 9.44 11.47
CA LEU A 55 28.13 8.82 12.26
C LEU A 55 28.04 9.49 13.64
N HIS A 56 26.84 9.98 13.99
CA HIS A 56 26.51 10.50 15.31
C HIS A 56 25.30 9.78 15.90
N VAL A 57 25.27 9.69 17.23
CA VAL A 57 24.10 9.25 17.99
C VAL A 57 23.81 10.29 19.05
N PHE A 58 22.62 10.88 19.00
CA PHE A 58 22.18 11.95 19.90
C PHE A 58 20.96 11.49 20.71
N PRO A 59 21.09 11.26 22.03
CA PRO A 59 19.94 11.14 22.91
C PRO A 59 19.14 12.45 22.91
N ILE A 60 17.82 12.37 22.73
CA ILE A 60 16.93 13.54 22.67
C ILE A 60 15.95 13.64 23.83
N GLY A 61 15.99 12.67 24.75
CA GLY A 61 15.20 12.65 25.98
C GLY A 61 14.51 11.31 26.23
N ILE A 62 14.01 11.15 27.44
CA ILE A 62 13.36 9.94 27.97
C ILE A 62 11.88 9.91 27.53
N LEU A 63 11.48 8.83 26.87
CA LEU A 63 10.08 8.50 26.58
C LEU A 63 9.62 7.40 27.54
N GLU A 64 8.61 7.68 28.36
CA GLU A 64 8.03 6.70 29.30
C GLU A 64 6.53 6.93 29.47
N GLY A 65 5.76 5.84 29.48
CA GLY A 65 4.32 5.83 29.79
C GLY A 65 3.42 6.34 28.67
N LEU A 66 3.96 6.67 27.50
CA LEU A 66 3.21 7.08 26.32
C LEU A 66 3.22 5.98 25.27
N ARG A 67 2.04 5.61 24.77
CA ARG A 67 1.92 4.61 23.70
C ARG A 67 2.47 5.18 22.40
N PHE A 68 3.23 4.37 21.68
CA PHE A 68 3.66 4.70 20.33
C PHE A 68 3.48 3.51 19.40
N MET A 69 3.42 3.80 18.11
CA MET A 69 3.69 2.86 17.04
C MET A 69 4.81 3.41 16.15
N CYS A 70 5.66 2.55 15.62
CA CYS A 70 6.71 2.96 14.70
C CYS A 70 6.91 1.95 13.57
N CYS A 71 7.35 2.43 12.41
CA CYS A 71 7.82 1.61 11.31
C CYS A 71 9.35 1.66 11.28
N PHE A 72 9.96 0.48 11.34
CA PHE A 72 11.42 0.33 11.39
C PHE A 72 11.89 -0.70 10.38
N ARG A 73 13.12 -0.54 9.87
CA ARG A 73 13.71 -1.49 8.94
C ARG A 73 14.25 -2.71 9.67
N PHE A 74 13.50 -3.82 9.64
CA PHE A 74 13.94 -5.08 10.25
C PHE A 74 14.93 -5.87 9.36
N LYS A 75 14.99 -5.52 8.07
CA LYS A 75 15.95 -5.96 7.05
C LYS A 75 16.44 -4.73 6.28
N LEU A 76 17.50 -4.88 5.48
CA LEU A 76 17.97 -3.82 4.58
C LEU A 76 16.84 -3.28 3.68
N TRP A 77 15.99 -4.18 3.18
CA TRP A 77 14.97 -3.90 2.15
C TRP A 77 13.63 -3.43 2.69
N TRP A 78 13.25 -3.90 3.89
CA TRP A 78 11.86 -3.96 4.34
C TRP A 78 11.67 -3.38 5.73
N MET A 79 10.50 -2.75 5.91
CA MET A 79 10.00 -2.27 7.20
C MET A 79 8.93 -3.19 7.76
N THR A 80 8.76 -3.13 9.07
CA THR A 80 7.61 -3.68 9.79
C THR A 80 7.30 -2.74 10.97
N GLN A 81 6.25 -3.05 11.70
CA GLN A 81 5.73 -2.25 12.80
C GLN A 81 6.21 -2.74 14.18
N ARG A 82 6.31 -1.79 15.12
CA ARG A 82 6.48 -2.06 16.55
C ARG A 82 5.65 -1.08 17.36
N MET A 83 5.03 -1.59 18.41
CA MET A 83 4.33 -0.80 19.43
C MET A 83 5.11 -0.88 20.74
N GLY A 84 5.02 0.17 21.54
CA GLY A 84 5.73 0.25 22.81
C GLY A 84 5.25 1.40 23.69
N THR A 85 5.86 1.51 24.86
CA THR A 85 5.53 2.55 25.85
C THR A 85 6.74 3.20 26.51
N CYS A 86 7.95 2.69 26.29
CA CYS A 86 9.19 3.36 26.70
C CYS A 86 10.19 3.45 25.54
N GLY A 87 11.11 4.41 25.59
CA GLY A 87 12.13 4.62 24.56
C GLY A 87 12.93 3.35 24.23
N ARG A 88 13.19 2.46 25.20
CA ARG A 88 13.89 1.18 24.98
C ARG A 88 13.18 0.23 24.02
N ASP A 89 11.87 0.41 23.84
CA ASP A 89 11.06 -0.43 22.95
C ASP A 89 11.26 -0.05 21.47
N ILE A 90 11.83 1.13 21.20
CA ILE A 90 12.06 1.67 19.86
C ILE A 90 13.17 0.86 19.18
N PRO A 91 12.89 0.15 18.07
CA PRO A 91 13.89 -0.62 17.36
C PRO A 91 14.92 0.28 16.65
N LEU A 92 16.10 -0.29 16.37
CA LEU A 92 17.08 0.31 15.46
C LEU A 92 16.45 0.54 14.08
N GLU A 93 16.93 1.56 13.37
CA GLU A 93 16.44 1.93 12.02
C GLU A 93 14.94 2.28 11.98
N THR A 94 14.44 2.97 13.01
CA THR A 94 13.07 3.48 13.02
C THR A 94 12.98 4.74 12.14
N GLN A 95 12.11 4.72 11.13
CA GLN A 95 12.01 5.76 10.10
C GLN A 95 10.70 6.56 10.15
N PHE A 96 9.75 6.10 10.96
CA PHE A 96 8.46 6.73 11.19
C PHE A 96 7.97 6.35 12.58
N MET A 97 7.47 7.32 13.34
CA MET A 97 6.92 7.08 14.67
C MET A 97 5.70 7.97 14.92
N LEU A 98 4.67 7.40 15.53
CA LEU A 98 3.47 8.10 15.96
C LEU A 98 3.30 7.86 17.47
N ILE A 99 3.09 8.93 18.24
CA ILE A 99 2.90 8.90 19.68
C ILE A 99 1.47 9.33 20.02
N GLU A 100 0.81 8.60 20.91
CA GLU A 100 -0.51 8.92 21.47
C GLU A 100 -0.34 9.58 22.84
N THR A 101 -0.88 10.79 23.01
CA THR A 101 -0.89 11.51 24.29
C THR A 101 -2.32 11.77 24.76
N LYS A 102 -2.75 10.97 25.74
CA LYS A 102 -4.08 11.06 26.39
C LYS A 102 -4.12 12.17 27.46
N HIS A 103 -5.25 12.31 28.15
CA HIS A 103 -5.42 13.27 29.25
C HIS A 103 -4.48 12.99 30.40
N THR A 104 -4.01 14.07 31.01
CA THR A 104 -3.33 14.02 32.31
C THR A 104 -4.36 14.25 33.42
N GLU A 105 -4.08 13.76 34.63
CA GLU A 105 -4.94 14.01 35.80
C GLU A 105 -5.07 15.53 36.04
N GLY A 106 -6.30 16.04 36.02
CA GLY A 106 -6.62 17.47 36.23
C GLY A 106 -7.14 18.23 35.01
N GLU A 107 -7.07 17.66 33.79
CA GLU A 107 -7.74 18.20 32.60
C GLU A 107 -9.21 17.72 32.52
N PRO A 108 -10.12 18.48 31.85
CA PRO A 108 -11.46 18.00 31.56
C PRO A 108 -11.43 16.64 30.85
N GLN A 109 -12.28 15.70 31.27
CA GLN A 109 -12.39 14.36 30.68
C GLN A 109 -12.63 14.37 29.15
N ASP A 110 -13.17 15.48 28.62
CA ASP A 110 -13.49 15.67 27.20
C ASP A 110 -12.38 16.35 26.37
N SER A 111 -11.18 16.54 26.92
CA SER A 111 -10.12 17.15 26.09
C SER A 111 -9.76 16.18 24.93
N PRO A 112 -9.15 16.63 23.83
CA PRO A 112 -8.83 15.73 22.73
C PRO A 112 -7.55 14.93 22.97
N ILE A 113 -7.50 13.69 22.46
CA ILE A 113 -6.25 12.94 22.29
C ILE A 113 -5.37 13.69 21.28
N ILE A 114 -4.09 13.83 21.61
CA ILE A 114 -3.10 14.43 20.71
C ILE A 114 -2.23 13.33 20.15
N TYR A 115 -2.10 13.31 18.83
CA TYR A 115 -1.19 12.46 18.09
C TYR A 115 0.00 13.28 17.62
N THR A 116 1.20 12.78 17.87
CA THR A 116 2.46 13.43 17.47
C THR A 116 3.24 12.50 16.56
N VAL A 117 3.50 12.93 15.33
CA VAL A 117 4.35 12.19 14.39
C VAL A 117 5.78 12.70 14.46
N LEU A 118 6.74 11.78 14.39
CA LEU A 118 8.17 12.06 14.25
C LEU A 118 8.66 11.44 12.93
N LEU A 119 9.20 12.28 12.05
CA LEU A 119 9.73 11.91 10.74
C LEU A 119 11.23 12.22 10.69
N PRO A 120 12.11 11.22 10.88
CA PRO A 120 13.53 11.35 10.56
C PRO A 120 13.72 11.70 9.09
N LEU A 121 14.64 12.63 8.82
CA LEU A 121 14.84 13.28 7.54
C LEU A 121 16.25 13.03 6.99
N LEU A 122 16.47 13.51 5.77
CA LEU A 122 17.81 13.64 5.18
C LEU A 122 18.32 15.05 5.41
N GLU A 123 19.54 15.17 5.94
CA GLU A 123 20.22 16.45 6.14
C GLU A 123 21.49 16.50 5.29
N GLY A 124 21.36 17.13 4.11
CA GLY A 124 22.43 17.11 3.11
C GLY A 124 22.76 15.66 2.67
N PRO A 125 24.01 15.19 2.85
CA PRO A 125 24.42 13.83 2.54
C PRO A 125 24.13 12.81 3.66
N PHE A 126 23.54 13.22 4.79
CA PHE A 126 23.29 12.35 5.94
C PHE A 126 21.82 11.90 6.01
N ARG A 127 21.58 10.67 6.46
CA ARG A 127 20.25 10.17 6.86
C ARG A 127 20.15 10.17 8.37
N ALA A 128 19.02 10.67 8.89
CA ALA A 128 18.60 10.43 10.27
C ALA A 128 17.66 9.22 10.38
N VAL A 129 17.80 8.45 11.46
CA VAL A 129 16.83 7.43 11.93
C VAL A 129 16.69 7.52 13.44
N LEU A 130 15.59 7.00 14.00
CA LEU A 130 15.41 6.86 15.44
C LEU A 130 15.83 5.47 15.93
N GLN A 131 16.21 5.41 17.19
CA GLN A 131 16.38 4.18 17.95
C GLN A 131 16.14 4.41 19.45
N GLY A 132 16.01 3.32 20.20
CA GLY A 132 15.91 3.34 21.66
C GLY A 132 17.18 2.84 22.35
N ASN A 133 17.37 3.23 23.60
CA ASN A 133 18.45 2.72 24.46
C ASN A 133 17.96 2.19 25.81
N GLU A 134 18.88 1.64 26.62
CA GLU A 134 18.56 1.04 27.92
C GLU A 134 18.10 2.03 29.00
N ASN A 135 18.23 3.34 28.76
CA ASN A 135 17.76 4.40 29.67
C ASN A 135 16.35 4.90 29.33
N CYS A 136 15.62 4.20 28.45
CA CYS A 136 14.34 4.67 27.89
C CYS A 136 14.47 5.99 27.11
N GLU A 137 15.66 6.34 26.63
CA GLU A 137 15.85 7.53 25.78
C GLU A 137 15.52 7.19 24.32
N ILE A 138 14.98 8.18 23.61
CA ILE A 138 15.00 8.18 22.14
C ILE A 138 16.34 8.74 21.71
N GLU A 139 16.97 8.11 20.72
CA GLU A 139 18.21 8.57 20.09
C GLU A 139 17.96 8.84 18.61
N ILE A 140 18.57 9.92 18.09
CA ILE A 140 18.70 10.18 16.65
C ILE A 140 20.07 9.68 16.21
N CYS A 141 20.09 8.73 15.28
CA CYS A 141 21.29 8.28 14.58
C CYS A 141 21.41 9.03 13.26
N LEU A 142 22.49 9.79 13.05
CA LEU A 142 22.75 10.58 11.83
C LEU A 142 23.99 10.02 11.12
N GLU A 143 23.84 9.52 9.90
CA GLU A 143 24.90 8.80 9.18
C GLU A 143 25.00 9.19 7.70
N SER A 144 26.23 9.41 7.20
CA SER A 144 26.50 9.66 5.77
C SER A 144 26.78 8.41 4.96
N GLY A 145 27.13 7.28 5.59
CA GLY A 145 27.56 6.06 4.91
C GLY A 145 28.92 6.17 4.19
N ASP A 146 29.69 7.24 4.45
CA ASP A 146 31.03 7.46 3.91
C ASP A 146 31.92 8.11 4.98
N HIS A 147 33.02 7.46 5.36
CA HIS A 147 33.95 7.97 6.37
C HIS A 147 34.59 9.30 6.00
N ALA A 148 34.66 9.65 4.72
CA ALA A 148 35.17 10.95 4.28
C ALA A 148 34.13 12.07 4.35
N VAL A 149 32.84 11.74 4.54
CA VAL A 149 31.74 12.71 4.61
C VAL A 149 31.33 12.86 6.07
N GLU A 150 31.85 13.90 6.71
CA GLU A 150 31.68 14.13 8.14
C GLU A 150 30.95 15.45 8.42
N THR A 151 30.20 15.49 9.52
CA THR A 151 29.58 16.70 10.06
C THR A 151 29.79 16.75 11.57
N ASN A 152 29.61 17.91 12.19
CA ASN A 152 29.52 18.06 13.65
C ASN A 152 28.12 18.52 14.10
N GLN A 153 27.16 18.62 13.19
CA GLN A 153 25.80 19.06 13.50
C GLN A 153 24.78 18.54 12.49
N GLY A 154 23.52 18.48 12.92
CA GLY A 154 22.35 18.40 12.06
C GLY A 154 21.21 19.18 12.70
N LEU A 155 20.71 20.23 12.06
CA LEU A 155 19.71 21.15 12.59
C LEU A 155 18.27 20.76 12.24
N HIS A 156 18.08 19.87 11.26
CA HIS A 156 16.76 19.48 10.75
C HIS A 156 16.64 17.96 10.60
N MET A 157 17.13 17.21 11.59
CA MET A 157 17.21 15.75 11.52
C MET A 157 15.86 15.05 11.65
N VAL A 158 14.93 15.59 12.44
CA VAL A 158 13.59 15.00 12.64
C VAL A 158 12.55 16.10 12.55
N TYR A 159 11.52 15.93 11.74
CA TYR A 159 10.35 16.80 11.74
C TYR A 159 9.25 16.23 12.62
N MET A 160 8.70 17.08 13.48
CA MET A 160 7.62 16.76 14.39
C MET A 160 6.36 17.56 14.05
N HIS A 161 5.21 16.91 14.11
CA HIS A 161 3.90 17.54 13.86
C HIS A 161 2.85 16.93 14.77
N ALA A 162 1.87 17.72 15.22
CA ALA A 162 0.85 17.26 16.15
C ALA A 162 -0.56 17.75 15.84
N GLY A 163 -1.56 16.95 16.22
CA GLY A 163 -2.98 17.22 15.98
C GLY A 163 -3.89 16.13 16.56
N THR A 164 -5.19 16.19 16.23
CA THR A 164 -6.22 15.35 16.86
C THR A 164 -6.70 14.19 15.99
N ASN A 165 -6.46 14.22 14.68
CA ASN A 165 -6.68 13.09 13.78
C ASN A 165 -5.31 12.55 13.34
N PRO A 166 -4.97 11.27 13.61
CA PRO A 166 -3.66 10.73 13.32
C PRO A 166 -3.35 10.66 11.81
N PHE A 167 -4.36 10.39 10.98
CA PHE A 167 -4.17 10.30 9.52
C PHE A 167 -3.92 11.67 8.90
N GLU A 168 -4.64 12.70 9.37
CA GLU A 168 -4.40 14.09 8.94
C GLU A 168 -3.03 14.59 9.40
N VAL A 169 -2.63 14.27 10.64
CA VAL A 169 -1.31 14.65 11.20
C VAL A 169 -0.18 14.07 10.36
N ILE A 170 -0.27 12.79 9.97
CA ILE A 170 0.72 12.13 9.11
C ILE A 170 0.77 12.82 7.74
N ASN A 171 -0.39 13.06 7.11
CA ASN A 171 -0.48 13.69 5.79
C ASN A 171 0.09 15.11 5.77
N GLN A 172 -0.30 15.93 6.76
CA GLN A 172 0.19 17.30 6.89
C GLN A 172 1.69 17.34 7.18
N ALA A 173 2.21 16.38 7.96
CA ALA A 173 3.62 16.30 8.25
C ALA A 173 4.45 16.01 7.00
N VAL A 174 4.07 15.01 6.20
CA VAL A 174 4.80 14.68 4.97
C VAL A 174 4.70 15.82 3.96
N LYS A 175 3.56 16.52 3.83
CA LYS A 175 3.43 17.73 3.00
C LYS A 175 4.33 18.89 3.47
N ALA A 176 4.50 19.07 4.78
CA ALA A 176 5.42 20.06 5.32
C ALA A 176 6.88 19.70 5.03
N VAL A 177 7.25 18.43 5.17
CA VAL A 177 8.57 17.90 4.82
C VAL A 177 8.84 18.03 3.32
N GLU A 178 7.86 17.74 2.46
CA GLU A 178 7.94 17.92 1.00
C GLU A 178 8.29 19.38 0.66
N LYS A 179 7.59 20.33 1.28
CA LYS A 179 7.83 21.76 1.07
C LYS A 179 9.23 22.19 1.55
N HIS A 180 9.72 21.61 2.64
CA HIS A 180 11.04 21.91 3.19
C HIS A 180 12.17 21.32 2.32
N MET A 181 12.09 20.04 1.99
CA MET A 181 13.17 19.31 1.31
C MET A 181 13.19 19.53 -0.20
N GLN A 182 12.03 19.64 -0.85
CA GLN A 182 11.88 19.83 -2.31
C GLN A 182 12.53 18.72 -3.19
N THR A 183 12.86 17.58 -2.59
CA THR A 183 13.54 16.45 -3.25
C THR A 183 12.60 15.31 -3.64
N PHE A 184 11.38 15.29 -3.14
CA PHE A 184 10.35 14.29 -3.47
C PHE A 184 8.99 14.97 -3.69
N HIS A 185 8.01 14.21 -4.14
CA HIS A 185 6.61 14.65 -4.15
C HIS A 185 5.74 13.76 -3.29
N HIS A 186 4.75 14.36 -2.63
CA HIS A 186 3.69 13.62 -1.95
C HIS A 186 2.87 12.78 -2.94
N ARG A 187 2.36 11.61 -2.53
CA ARG A 187 1.60 10.67 -3.38
C ARG A 187 0.55 11.35 -4.26
N GLU A 188 -0.21 12.28 -3.68
CA GLU A 188 -1.30 13.00 -4.37
C GLU A 188 -0.84 13.84 -5.58
N LYS A 189 0.44 14.19 -5.69
CA LYS A 189 0.99 14.90 -6.86
C LYS A 189 1.54 13.98 -7.93
N LYS A 190 1.59 12.67 -7.67
CA LYS A 190 2.10 11.67 -8.60
C LYS A 190 0.97 11.11 -9.45
N ARG A 191 1.26 10.85 -10.71
CA ARG A 191 0.32 10.16 -11.61
C ARG A 191 0.29 8.69 -11.22
N LEU A 192 -0.89 8.21 -10.82
CA LEU A 192 -1.12 6.78 -10.63
C LEU A 192 -1.22 6.09 -12.01
N PRO A 193 -0.51 4.97 -12.21
CA PRO A 193 -0.55 4.23 -13.45
C PRO A 193 -1.84 3.39 -13.58
N SER A 194 -2.31 3.16 -14.80
CA SER A 194 -3.59 2.52 -15.10
C SER A 194 -3.66 1.04 -14.73
N PHE A 195 -2.51 0.35 -14.64
CA PHE A 195 -2.46 -1.08 -14.29
C PHE A 195 -3.09 -1.37 -12.91
N LEU A 196 -3.18 -0.37 -12.02
CA LEU A 196 -3.79 -0.52 -10.70
C LEU A 196 -5.23 -1.01 -10.75
N ASP A 197 -5.97 -0.69 -11.82
CA ASP A 197 -7.39 -1.04 -11.97
C ASP A 197 -7.58 -2.36 -12.74
N TRP A 198 -6.49 -3.04 -13.09
CA TRP A 198 -6.45 -4.26 -13.87
C TRP A 198 -5.94 -5.43 -13.02
N PHE A 199 -6.63 -6.57 -13.08
CA PHE A 199 -6.13 -7.81 -12.50
C PHE A 199 -4.84 -8.24 -13.21
N GLY A 200 -3.83 -8.60 -12.42
CA GLY A 200 -2.53 -8.96 -12.96
C GLY A 200 -2.07 -10.39 -12.68
N TRP A 201 -0.99 -10.77 -13.36
CA TRP A 201 -0.24 -11.98 -13.08
C TRP A 201 1.26 -11.70 -13.08
N CYS A 202 1.97 -12.18 -12.07
CA CYS A 202 3.42 -12.10 -11.92
C CYS A 202 4.04 -13.48 -12.09
N THR A 203 5.07 -13.61 -12.92
CA THR A 203 5.66 -14.92 -13.25
C THR A 203 6.55 -15.52 -12.15
N TRP A 204 6.79 -14.80 -11.05
CA TRP A 204 7.78 -15.16 -10.02
C TRP A 204 7.52 -16.52 -9.37
N ASP A 205 6.44 -16.73 -8.59
CA ASP A 205 6.26 -18.05 -7.94
C ASP A 205 5.87 -19.16 -8.93
N ALA A 206 5.40 -18.77 -10.13
CA ALA A 206 5.07 -19.69 -11.19
C ALA A 206 6.31 -20.41 -11.74
N PHE A 207 7.40 -19.66 -11.96
CA PHE A 207 8.59 -20.16 -12.66
C PHE A 207 9.93 -19.80 -12.01
N TYR A 208 9.95 -18.87 -11.07
CA TYR A 208 11.14 -18.17 -10.59
C TYR A 208 12.00 -17.74 -11.78
N THR A 209 13.31 -18.00 -11.73
CA THR A 209 14.25 -17.67 -12.79
C THR A 209 14.13 -18.55 -14.04
N ASP A 210 13.25 -19.56 -14.05
CA ASP A 210 13.05 -20.48 -15.18
C ASP A 210 11.97 -20.01 -16.18
N VAL A 211 11.40 -18.81 -16.00
CA VAL A 211 10.37 -18.26 -16.89
C VAL A 211 10.78 -18.28 -18.38
N THR A 212 9.85 -18.65 -19.27
CA THR A 212 10.02 -18.65 -20.74
C THR A 212 8.87 -17.96 -21.45
N ALA A 213 9.05 -17.62 -22.72
CA ALA A 213 7.97 -17.04 -23.55
C ALA A 213 6.75 -17.97 -23.64
N GLU A 214 6.96 -19.28 -23.76
CA GLU A 214 5.88 -20.27 -23.81
C GLU A 214 5.15 -20.39 -22.47
N GLY A 215 5.88 -20.37 -21.35
CA GLY A 215 5.28 -20.41 -20.01
C GLY A 215 4.41 -19.18 -19.72
N VAL A 216 4.80 -18.01 -20.23
CA VAL A 216 3.97 -16.79 -20.16
C VAL A 216 2.65 -16.97 -20.92
N GLU A 217 2.71 -17.46 -22.16
CA GLU A 217 1.50 -17.70 -22.98
C GLU A 217 0.58 -18.74 -22.33
N GLU A 218 1.13 -19.81 -21.76
CA GLU A 218 0.37 -20.86 -21.04
C GLU A 218 -0.36 -20.30 -19.82
N GLY A 219 0.31 -19.50 -18.99
CA GLY A 219 -0.30 -18.89 -17.81
C GLY A 219 -1.43 -17.93 -18.15
N LEU A 220 -1.22 -17.02 -19.10
CA LEU A 220 -2.25 -16.08 -19.56
C LEU A 220 -3.46 -16.81 -20.16
N LYS A 221 -3.23 -17.87 -20.93
CA LYS A 221 -4.28 -18.72 -21.47
C LYS A 221 -5.09 -19.38 -20.35
N SER A 222 -4.42 -20.03 -19.40
CA SER A 222 -5.08 -20.77 -18.32
C SER A 222 -5.96 -19.89 -17.43
N LEU A 223 -5.52 -18.67 -17.08
CA LEU A 223 -6.33 -17.71 -16.34
C LEU A 223 -7.52 -17.17 -17.15
N SER A 224 -7.30 -16.90 -18.45
CA SER A 224 -8.36 -16.41 -19.34
C SER A 224 -9.46 -17.44 -19.57
N GLU A 225 -9.11 -18.71 -19.75
CA GLU A 225 -10.06 -19.82 -19.91
C GLU A 225 -10.90 -20.05 -18.64
N GLY A 226 -10.39 -19.69 -17.47
CA GLY A 226 -11.14 -19.72 -16.20
C GLY A 226 -12.07 -18.53 -15.96
N GLY A 227 -12.11 -17.56 -16.88
CA GLY A 227 -12.99 -16.38 -16.81
C GLY A 227 -12.44 -15.24 -15.94
N THR A 228 -11.15 -15.27 -15.59
CA THR A 228 -10.48 -14.20 -14.84
C THR A 228 -9.25 -13.73 -15.59
N PRO A 229 -9.45 -13.10 -16.76
CA PRO A 229 -8.36 -12.84 -17.69
C PRO A 229 -7.47 -11.69 -17.18
N PRO A 230 -6.15 -11.92 -16.98
CA PRO A 230 -5.24 -10.86 -16.55
C PRO A 230 -5.09 -9.81 -17.65
N ARG A 231 -5.11 -8.55 -17.23
CA ARG A 231 -4.89 -7.37 -18.07
C ARG A 231 -3.56 -6.69 -17.77
N PHE A 232 -2.89 -7.11 -16.70
CA PHE A 232 -1.55 -6.70 -16.33
C PHE A 232 -0.63 -7.92 -16.23
N LEU A 233 0.57 -7.84 -16.77
CA LEU A 233 1.58 -8.90 -16.71
C LEU A 233 2.88 -8.34 -16.16
N ILE A 234 3.49 -9.04 -15.20
CA ILE A 234 4.88 -8.83 -14.79
C ILE A 234 5.69 -10.05 -15.21
N ILE A 235 6.62 -9.85 -16.15
CA ILE A 235 7.68 -10.82 -16.43
C ILE A 235 8.79 -10.58 -15.41
N ASP A 236 8.80 -11.40 -14.36
CA ASP A 236 9.73 -11.29 -13.23
C ASP A 236 11.14 -11.83 -13.58
N ASP A 237 12.04 -11.90 -12.60
CA ASP A 237 13.45 -12.27 -12.80
C ASP A 237 13.61 -13.60 -13.57
N GLY A 238 14.63 -13.66 -14.42
CA GLY A 238 14.95 -14.80 -15.29
C GLY A 238 14.97 -14.48 -16.79
N TRP A 239 14.59 -13.26 -17.21
CA TRP A 239 14.57 -12.88 -18.64
C TRP A 239 15.86 -12.21 -19.14
N GLN A 240 16.67 -11.64 -18.24
CA GLN A 240 17.87 -10.85 -18.56
C GLN A 240 19.08 -11.71 -18.98
N GLN A 241 20.00 -11.10 -19.74
CA GLN A 241 21.31 -11.68 -20.06
C GLN A 241 22.29 -11.51 -18.90
N ILE A 242 22.64 -12.62 -18.25
CA ILE A 242 23.47 -12.62 -17.05
C ILE A 242 24.70 -13.52 -17.22
N GLU A 243 25.69 -13.39 -16.33
CA GLU A 243 26.87 -14.25 -16.33
C GLU A 243 26.48 -15.73 -16.17
N SER A 244 26.92 -16.57 -17.12
CA SER A 244 26.86 -18.03 -16.97
C SER A 244 28.00 -18.47 -16.04
N LYS A 245 27.68 -18.82 -14.79
CA LYS A 245 28.66 -19.51 -13.92
C LYS A 245 28.61 -21.01 -14.23
N ALA A 246 29.77 -21.61 -14.48
CA ALA A 246 29.88 -23.06 -14.48
C ALA A 246 29.46 -23.59 -13.10
N LYS A 247 28.52 -24.53 -13.05
CA LYS A 247 28.24 -25.28 -11.82
C LYS A 247 29.51 -26.07 -11.48
N ASP A 248 30.27 -25.61 -10.50
CA ASP A 248 31.46 -26.33 -10.04
C ASP A 248 31.02 -27.70 -9.48
N PRO A 249 31.41 -28.84 -10.09
CA PRO A 249 30.93 -30.17 -9.69
C PRO A 249 31.33 -30.56 -8.26
N GLY A 250 32.30 -29.86 -7.66
CA GLY A 250 32.75 -30.07 -6.29
C GLY A 250 32.18 -29.10 -5.25
N CYS A 251 31.35 -28.13 -5.68
CA CYS A 251 30.75 -27.15 -4.78
C CYS A 251 29.31 -27.56 -4.42
N VAL A 252 29.11 -28.00 -3.18
CA VAL A 252 27.78 -28.02 -2.56
C VAL A 252 27.37 -26.56 -2.48
N VAL A 253 26.48 -26.11 -3.39
CA VAL A 253 25.88 -24.77 -3.49
C VAL A 253 26.45 -23.77 -2.47
N GLN A 254 27.36 -22.88 -2.87
CA GLN A 254 27.65 -21.69 -2.07
C GLN A 254 26.38 -20.83 -2.04
N GLU A 255 25.50 -21.07 -1.06
CA GLU A 255 24.34 -20.23 -0.79
C GLU A 255 24.78 -18.77 -0.78
N GLY A 256 24.20 -17.98 -1.68
CA GLY A 256 24.46 -16.54 -1.78
C GLY A 256 25.31 -16.12 -2.98
N ALA A 257 26.10 -17.00 -3.60
CA ALA A 257 26.94 -16.65 -4.76
C ALA A 257 26.12 -16.25 -6.01
N GLN A 258 24.83 -16.62 -6.05
CA GLN A 258 23.87 -16.17 -7.06
C GLN A 258 23.62 -14.67 -7.00
N PHE A 259 23.69 -14.06 -5.82
CA PHE A 259 23.46 -12.63 -5.64
C PHE A 259 24.61 -11.77 -6.18
N ALA A 260 25.77 -12.37 -6.45
CA ALA A 260 26.89 -11.70 -7.12
C ALA A 260 26.88 -11.85 -8.66
N THR A 261 25.82 -12.45 -9.22
CA THR A 261 25.68 -12.59 -10.68
C THR A 261 25.42 -11.24 -11.33
N ARG A 262 26.08 -10.94 -12.45
CA ARG A 262 26.00 -9.62 -13.09
C ARG A 262 25.30 -9.64 -14.43
N LEU A 263 24.72 -8.50 -14.79
CA LEU A 263 24.18 -8.22 -16.11
C LEU A 263 25.32 -8.17 -17.14
N THR A 264 25.17 -8.88 -18.25
CA THR A 264 26.15 -8.92 -19.35
C THR A 264 25.63 -8.35 -20.66
N GLY A 265 24.34 -8.00 -20.72
CA GLY A 265 23.73 -7.35 -21.87
C GLY A 265 22.37 -6.73 -21.54
N ILE A 266 21.93 -5.80 -22.39
CA ILE A 266 20.69 -5.03 -22.22
C ILE A 266 19.45 -5.82 -22.68
N LYS A 267 19.64 -6.78 -23.59
CA LYS A 267 18.57 -7.51 -24.27
C LYS A 267 18.12 -8.74 -23.48
N GLU A 268 17.02 -9.34 -23.90
CA GLU A 268 16.55 -10.62 -23.37
C GLU A 268 17.54 -11.77 -23.64
N ASN A 269 17.49 -12.79 -22.80
CA ASN A 269 18.28 -14.00 -22.95
C ASN A 269 17.66 -15.02 -23.92
N ALA A 270 18.36 -16.13 -24.13
CA ALA A 270 17.99 -17.16 -25.09
C ALA A 270 16.60 -17.81 -24.85
N LYS A 271 15.99 -17.67 -23.66
CA LYS A 271 14.63 -18.18 -23.39
C LYS A 271 13.54 -17.35 -24.06
N PHE A 272 13.85 -16.11 -24.42
CA PHE A 272 12.92 -15.16 -25.04
C PHE A 272 13.33 -14.78 -26.46
N GLN A 273 14.47 -15.27 -26.97
CA GLN A 273 14.93 -15.02 -28.35
C GLN A 273 14.37 -16.02 -29.38
N LYS A 274 13.74 -17.12 -28.94
CA LYS A 274 13.27 -18.17 -29.85
C LYS A 274 11.92 -17.81 -30.47
N ASN A 275 11.86 -17.77 -31.80
CA ASN A 275 10.59 -17.73 -32.53
C ASN A 275 9.95 -19.14 -32.58
N LYS A 276 8.62 -19.21 -32.60
CA LYS A 276 7.81 -20.46 -32.65
C LYS A 276 8.18 -21.42 -33.81
N ASN A 277 8.94 -20.96 -34.83
CA ASN A 277 9.37 -21.75 -35.98
C ASN A 277 10.89 -22.06 -36.04
N GLY A 278 11.67 -21.71 -35.02
CA GLY A 278 13.12 -21.96 -35.01
C GLY A 278 13.93 -21.18 -36.07
N GLN A 279 13.30 -20.26 -36.78
CA GLN A 279 13.95 -19.32 -37.70
C GLN A 279 14.23 -18.02 -36.95
N ASN A 280 15.51 -17.67 -36.82
CA ASN A 280 15.93 -16.35 -36.38
C ASN A 280 15.55 -15.36 -37.47
N ASP A 281 14.42 -14.68 -37.32
CA ASP A 281 14.18 -13.46 -38.08
C ASP A 281 15.00 -12.37 -37.39
N GLU A 282 16.22 -12.12 -37.90
CA GLU A 282 17.22 -11.26 -37.24
C GLU A 282 16.75 -9.80 -37.05
N GLN A 283 15.57 -9.43 -37.59
CA GLN A 283 15.04 -8.06 -37.53
C GLN A 283 14.13 -7.76 -36.33
N ILE A 284 13.47 -8.73 -35.69
CA ILE A 284 12.50 -8.46 -34.61
C ILE A 284 12.94 -9.17 -33.33
N PRO A 285 13.13 -8.46 -32.19
CA PRO A 285 13.44 -9.08 -30.91
C PRO A 285 12.39 -10.12 -30.48
N GLY A 286 12.80 -11.23 -29.90
CA GLY A 286 11.85 -12.27 -29.50
C GLY A 286 10.96 -11.84 -28.33
N LEU A 287 11.47 -10.99 -27.43
CA LEU A 287 10.64 -10.34 -26.40
C LEU A 287 9.53 -9.48 -27.02
N LYS A 288 9.83 -8.76 -28.11
CA LYS A 288 8.81 -7.99 -28.84
C LYS A 288 7.72 -8.88 -29.38
N HIS A 289 8.07 -10.02 -29.98
CA HIS A 289 7.11 -10.97 -30.51
C HIS A 289 6.17 -11.50 -29.41
N LEU A 290 6.72 -11.82 -28.23
CA LEU A 290 5.92 -12.21 -27.06
C LEU A 290 4.97 -11.10 -26.64
N VAL A 291 5.47 -9.88 -26.42
CA VAL A 291 4.66 -8.75 -25.91
C VAL A 291 3.54 -8.40 -26.89
N ASP A 292 3.85 -8.27 -28.18
CA ASP A 292 2.83 -8.03 -29.22
C ASP A 292 1.80 -9.18 -29.25
N GLY A 293 2.27 -10.42 -29.09
CA GLY A 293 1.44 -11.62 -29.04
C GLY A 293 0.47 -11.63 -27.86
N VAL A 294 0.93 -11.37 -26.64
CA VAL A 294 0.08 -11.40 -25.44
C VAL A 294 -0.92 -10.24 -25.42
N LYS A 295 -0.52 -9.06 -25.90
CA LYS A 295 -1.44 -7.92 -26.05
C LYS A 295 -2.54 -8.22 -27.07
N LYS A 296 -2.19 -8.87 -28.19
CA LYS A 296 -3.14 -9.20 -29.26
C LYS A 296 -4.05 -10.38 -28.93
N HIS A 297 -3.50 -11.47 -28.41
CA HIS A 297 -4.23 -12.74 -28.22
C HIS A 297 -4.90 -12.85 -26.86
N HIS A 298 -4.34 -12.23 -25.82
CA HIS A 298 -4.84 -12.29 -24.45
C HIS A 298 -5.43 -10.95 -23.97
N ASN A 299 -5.42 -9.90 -24.80
CA ASN A 299 -5.89 -8.56 -24.46
C ASN A 299 -5.21 -8.00 -23.19
N VAL A 300 -3.96 -8.37 -22.96
CA VAL A 300 -3.12 -7.73 -21.92
C VAL A 300 -2.97 -6.25 -22.26
N LYS A 301 -3.19 -5.37 -21.28
CA LYS A 301 -3.10 -3.92 -21.43
C LYS A 301 -1.70 -3.43 -21.15
N ASP A 302 -1.15 -3.86 -20.02
CA ASP A 302 0.14 -3.41 -19.51
C ASP A 302 1.07 -4.61 -19.29
N VAL A 303 2.29 -4.55 -19.83
CA VAL A 303 3.36 -5.52 -19.60
C VAL A 303 4.53 -4.83 -18.93
N TYR A 304 4.87 -5.25 -17.72
CA TYR A 304 6.06 -4.81 -17.00
C TYR A 304 7.11 -5.91 -16.98
N VAL A 305 8.38 -5.51 -16.90
CA VAL A 305 9.50 -6.45 -16.70
C VAL A 305 10.30 -6.09 -15.46
N TRP A 306 10.85 -7.10 -14.82
CA TRP A 306 11.67 -6.93 -13.62
C TRP A 306 13.12 -6.57 -13.96
N HIS A 307 13.75 -5.69 -13.18
CA HIS A 307 15.22 -5.61 -13.09
C HIS A 307 15.63 -5.08 -11.72
N ALA A 308 16.85 -5.37 -11.27
CA ALA A 308 17.40 -4.72 -10.08
C ALA A 308 17.82 -3.26 -10.38
N LEU A 309 17.83 -2.39 -9.37
CA LEU A 309 18.27 -1.00 -9.52
C LEU A 309 19.70 -0.91 -10.10
N ALA A 310 20.60 -1.80 -9.65
CA ALA A 310 21.97 -1.86 -10.15
C ALA A 310 22.11 -2.59 -11.51
N GLY A 311 21.01 -3.00 -12.15
CA GLY A 311 20.96 -3.75 -13.41
C GLY A 311 20.58 -5.22 -13.22
N TYR A 312 21.30 -5.91 -12.34
CA TYR A 312 20.95 -7.25 -11.80
C TYR A 312 21.44 -7.35 -10.34
N TRP A 313 21.25 -8.49 -9.66
CA TRP A 313 21.63 -8.66 -8.26
C TRP A 313 23.08 -8.23 -7.93
N GLY A 314 24.05 -8.63 -8.76
CA GLY A 314 25.47 -8.27 -8.62
C GLY A 314 25.88 -7.02 -9.38
N GLY A 315 24.92 -6.27 -9.93
CA GLY A 315 25.14 -5.09 -10.76
C GLY A 315 25.44 -5.40 -12.23
N VAL A 316 26.09 -4.47 -12.91
CA VAL A 316 26.54 -4.60 -14.31
C VAL A 316 27.95 -5.19 -14.35
N LYS A 317 28.26 -6.08 -15.30
CA LYS A 317 29.61 -6.64 -15.42
C LYS A 317 30.61 -5.57 -15.88
N PRO A 318 31.71 -5.32 -15.14
CA PRO A 318 32.78 -4.43 -15.60
C PRO A 318 33.40 -4.91 -16.92
N ALA A 319 33.63 -3.99 -17.85
CA ALA A 319 34.21 -4.25 -19.17
C ALA A 319 33.51 -5.39 -19.96
N ALA A 320 32.20 -5.57 -19.76
CA ALA A 320 31.42 -6.45 -20.63
C ALA A 320 31.36 -5.88 -22.05
N THR A 321 31.52 -6.76 -23.04
CA THR A 321 31.52 -6.39 -24.46
C THR A 321 30.25 -5.64 -24.85
N GLY A 322 30.39 -4.42 -25.34
CA GLY A 322 29.27 -3.56 -25.74
C GLY A 322 28.61 -2.78 -24.60
N MET A 323 29.17 -2.83 -23.39
CA MET A 323 28.71 -2.10 -22.19
C MET A 323 29.83 -1.26 -21.55
N GLU A 324 30.98 -1.13 -22.21
CA GLU A 324 32.17 -0.45 -21.67
C GLU A 324 31.92 1.04 -21.41
N HIS A 325 31.03 1.68 -22.18
CA HIS A 325 30.71 3.10 -22.09
C HIS A 325 29.95 3.50 -20.82
N TYR A 326 29.48 2.54 -20.03
CA TYR A 326 28.85 2.80 -18.73
C TYR A 326 29.86 3.04 -17.60
N ASP A 327 31.15 2.78 -17.83
CA ASP A 327 32.21 3.00 -16.84
C ASP A 327 31.93 2.27 -15.51
N THR A 328 31.54 1.00 -15.62
CA THR A 328 31.17 0.17 -14.48
C THR A 328 32.42 -0.32 -13.74
N ALA A 329 32.42 -0.16 -12.42
CA ALA A 329 33.50 -0.63 -11.53
C ALA A 329 32.95 -1.49 -10.39
N LEU A 330 33.81 -2.30 -9.78
CA LEU A 330 33.44 -3.02 -8.56
C LEU A 330 33.42 -2.05 -7.36
N ALA A 331 32.31 -2.01 -6.66
CA ALA A 331 32.11 -1.32 -5.40
C ALA A 331 31.72 -2.33 -4.31
N TYR A 332 32.12 -2.07 -3.07
CA TYR A 332 31.92 -2.99 -1.96
C TYR A 332 31.00 -2.35 -0.91
N PRO A 333 29.97 -3.07 -0.45
CA PRO A 333 28.96 -2.51 0.45
C PRO A 333 29.52 -2.22 1.84
N VAL A 334 29.18 -1.05 2.37
CA VAL A 334 29.36 -0.65 3.77
C VAL A 334 27.99 -0.57 4.42
N GLN A 335 27.72 -1.51 5.33
CA GLN A 335 26.42 -1.59 6.01
C GLN A 335 26.38 -0.65 7.22
N SER A 336 25.25 0.04 7.41
CA SER A 336 25.00 0.84 8.61
C SER A 336 24.94 -0.06 9.86
N PRO A 337 25.49 0.37 11.00
CA PRO A 337 25.38 -0.37 12.26
C PRO A 337 23.93 -0.68 12.66
N GLY A 338 22.98 0.23 12.39
CA GLY A 338 21.56 0.04 12.69
C GLY A 338 20.95 -1.15 11.96
N VAL A 339 21.13 -1.23 10.63
CA VAL A 339 20.67 -2.38 9.82
C VAL A 339 21.32 -3.69 10.27
N LEU A 340 22.64 -3.71 10.51
CA LEU A 340 23.36 -4.88 11.02
C LEU A 340 22.84 -5.36 12.39
N GLY A 341 22.43 -4.41 13.23
CA GLY A 341 21.82 -4.69 14.52
C GLY A 341 20.48 -5.43 14.39
N ASN A 342 19.74 -5.20 13.31
CA ASN A 342 18.56 -5.97 12.91
C ASN A 342 18.98 -7.23 12.14
N GLN A 343 18.35 -7.62 11.03
CA GLN A 343 18.69 -8.87 10.32
C GLN A 343 19.90 -8.72 9.38
N PRO A 344 21.00 -9.49 9.57
CA PRO A 344 22.05 -9.62 8.56
C PRO A 344 21.51 -10.28 7.29
N ASP A 345 22.02 -9.84 6.14
CA ASP A 345 21.52 -10.27 4.84
C ASP A 345 22.61 -11.00 4.04
N ILE A 346 22.29 -12.21 3.57
CA ILE A 346 23.18 -13.06 2.78
C ILE A 346 23.61 -12.39 1.46
N VAL A 347 22.80 -11.48 0.91
CA VAL A 347 23.16 -10.66 -0.25
C VAL A 347 24.37 -9.79 0.09
N MET A 348 24.41 -9.19 1.29
CA MET A 348 25.54 -8.36 1.69
C MET A 348 26.80 -9.18 1.90
N ASP A 349 26.70 -10.36 2.52
CA ASP A 349 27.84 -11.25 2.72
C ASP A 349 28.47 -11.66 1.37
N SER A 350 27.62 -11.99 0.40
CA SER A 350 28.04 -12.31 -0.98
C SER A 350 28.74 -11.13 -1.67
N LEU A 351 28.14 -9.93 -1.60
CA LEU A 351 28.67 -8.73 -2.26
C LEU A 351 29.89 -8.14 -1.55
N ALA A 352 30.07 -8.37 -0.24
CA ALA A 352 31.30 -8.01 0.47
C ALA A 352 32.52 -8.78 -0.07
N VAL A 353 32.33 -10.02 -0.53
CA VAL A 353 33.40 -10.84 -1.12
C VAL A 353 33.56 -10.53 -2.61
N HIS A 354 32.46 -10.49 -3.36
CA HIS A 354 32.51 -10.46 -4.82
C HIS A 354 32.44 -9.05 -5.42
N GLY A 355 32.00 -8.05 -4.66
CA GLY A 355 31.73 -6.69 -5.13
C GLY A 355 30.46 -6.59 -5.97
N LEU A 356 29.80 -5.43 -5.94
CA LEU A 356 28.73 -5.07 -6.86
C LEU A 356 29.30 -4.27 -8.04
N GLY A 357 28.88 -4.61 -9.26
CA GLY A 357 29.22 -3.86 -10.46
C GLY A 357 28.42 -2.56 -10.55
N LEU A 358 28.97 -1.49 -9.98
CA LEU A 358 28.34 -0.18 -9.88
C LEU A 358 28.61 0.62 -11.16
N VAL A 359 27.55 0.96 -11.89
CA VAL A 359 27.62 1.91 -13.01
C VAL A 359 27.97 3.29 -12.45
N HIS A 360 28.94 3.98 -13.06
CA HIS A 360 29.35 5.28 -12.55
C HIS A 360 28.14 6.26 -12.46
N PRO A 361 27.91 7.01 -11.36
CA PRO A 361 26.71 7.83 -11.17
C PRO A 361 26.43 8.86 -12.28
N LYS A 362 27.48 9.36 -12.94
CA LYS A 362 27.36 10.26 -14.11
C LYS A 362 26.92 9.57 -15.41
N LYS A 363 26.91 8.24 -15.45
CA LYS A 363 26.59 7.41 -16.62
C LYS A 363 25.33 6.58 -16.43
N VAL A 364 24.82 6.46 -15.20
CA VAL A 364 23.68 5.60 -14.87
C VAL A 364 22.39 5.97 -15.62
N PHE A 365 22.17 7.25 -15.93
CA PHE A 365 21.05 7.65 -16.80
C PHE A 365 21.15 7.02 -18.20
N ASN A 366 22.34 6.99 -18.80
CA ASN A 366 22.52 6.37 -20.12
C ASN A 366 22.24 4.87 -20.06
N PHE A 367 22.71 4.20 -19.01
CA PHE A 367 22.41 2.79 -18.77
C PHE A 367 20.90 2.54 -18.68
N TYR A 368 20.18 3.24 -17.81
CA TYR A 368 18.73 3.08 -17.70
C TYR A 368 18.02 3.46 -18.99
N ASN A 369 18.44 4.53 -19.66
CA ASN A 369 17.78 5.00 -20.87
C ASN A 369 17.96 4.03 -22.03
N GLU A 370 19.13 3.40 -22.18
CA GLU A 370 19.35 2.36 -23.18
C GLU A 370 18.53 1.09 -22.86
N LEU A 371 18.48 0.67 -21.58
CA LEU A 371 17.65 -0.45 -21.14
C LEU A 371 16.16 -0.20 -21.37
N HIS A 372 15.63 0.94 -20.90
CA HIS A 372 14.21 1.23 -21.01
C HIS A 372 13.79 1.54 -22.45
N ALA A 373 14.66 2.18 -23.27
CA ALA A 373 14.37 2.37 -24.69
C ALA A 373 14.27 1.03 -25.43
N TYR A 374 15.14 0.07 -25.08
CA TYR A 374 15.04 -1.28 -25.62
C TYR A 374 13.70 -1.94 -25.25
N LEU A 375 13.35 -1.93 -23.97
CA LEU A 375 12.09 -2.49 -23.48
C LEU A 375 10.86 -1.84 -24.12
N ALA A 376 10.84 -0.51 -24.19
CA ALA A 376 9.78 0.24 -24.85
C ALA A 376 9.68 -0.11 -26.34
N SER A 377 10.82 -0.33 -27.03
CA SER A 377 10.81 -0.80 -28.43
C SER A 377 10.19 -2.19 -28.60
N CYS A 378 10.27 -3.03 -27.56
CA CYS A 378 9.60 -4.32 -27.49
C CYS A 378 8.11 -4.22 -27.09
N GLY A 379 7.59 -3.01 -26.83
CA GLY A 379 6.20 -2.79 -26.43
C GLY A 379 5.93 -2.96 -24.94
N VAL A 380 6.97 -3.06 -24.10
CA VAL A 380 6.85 -3.07 -22.63
C VAL A 380 6.41 -1.69 -22.15
N ASP A 381 5.50 -1.65 -21.18
CA ASP A 381 4.83 -0.43 -20.70
C ASP A 381 5.43 0.13 -19.40
N GLY A 382 6.27 -0.65 -18.71
CA GLY A 382 6.92 -0.24 -17.48
C GLY A 382 7.83 -1.29 -16.88
N VAL A 383 8.31 -1.03 -15.66
CA VAL A 383 9.28 -1.90 -14.97
C VAL A 383 8.91 -2.12 -13.50
N LYS A 384 9.26 -3.29 -12.98
CA LYS A 384 9.36 -3.55 -11.53
C LYS A 384 10.84 -3.48 -11.15
N VAL A 385 11.21 -2.52 -10.31
CA VAL A 385 12.61 -2.25 -9.96
C VAL A 385 12.90 -2.72 -8.55
N ASP A 386 13.64 -3.81 -8.42
CA ASP A 386 13.98 -4.46 -7.16
C ASP A 386 15.37 -4.06 -6.65
N VAL A 387 15.72 -4.58 -5.47
CA VAL A 387 17.05 -4.46 -4.84
C VAL A 387 17.50 -3.00 -4.70
N GLN A 388 16.58 -2.04 -4.53
CA GLN A 388 16.93 -0.62 -4.59
C GLN A 388 17.81 -0.17 -3.42
N ASN A 389 17.52 -0.65 -2.21
CA ASN A 389 18.26 -0.23 -1.02
C ASN A 389 19.74 -0.63 -1.02
N ILE A 390 20.20 -1.48 -1.94
CA ILE A 390 21.62 -1.85 -2.03
C ILE A 390 22.51 -0.61 -2.22
N ILE A 391 22.01 0.38 -2.95
CA ILE A 391 22.76 1.58 -3.31
C ILE A 391 23.14 2.40 -2.07
N GLU A 392 22.38 2.34 -0.97
CA GLU A 392 22.70 3.08 0.26
C GLU A 392 24.02 2.61 0.89
N THR A 393 24.46 1.39 0.58
CA THR A 393 25.68 0.78 1.11
C THR A 393 26.91 1.13 0.29
N LEU A 394 26.75 1.75 -0.87
CA LEU A 394 27.83 1.99 -1.85
C LEU A 394 28.24 3.46 -1.91
N GLY A 395 27.83 4.27 -0.94
CA GLY A 395 28.05 5.73 -0.94
C GLY A 395 29.50 6.19 -0.79
N ALA A 396 30.40 5.29 -0.34
CA ALA A 396 31.81 5.59 -0.12
C ALA A 396 32.50 6.05 -1.43
N GLY A 397 33.13 7.22 -1.41
CA GLY A 397 33.77 7.81 -2.59
C GLY A 397 32.79 8.51 -3.55
N HIS A 398 31.49 8.52 -3.22
CA HIS A 398 30.43 9.15 -4.02
C HIS A 398 29.69 10.26 -3.26
N GLY A 399 30.26 10.77 -2.15
CA GLY A 399 29.68 11.85 -1.37
C GLY A 399 28.60 11.40 -0.39
N GLY A 400 28.64 10.12 0.01
CA GLY A 400 27.71 9.52 0.97
C GLY A 400 26.49 8.88 0.33
N ARG A 401 25.77 8.10 1.14
CA ARG A 401 24.62 7.28 0.72
C ARG A 401 23.51 8.09 0.09
N VAL A 402 23.19 9.26 0.66
CA VAL A 402 22.10 10.10 0.17
C VAL A 402 22.43 10.66 -1.21
N SER A 403 23.68 11.09 -1.43
CA SER A 403 24.14 11.64 -2.71
C SER A 403 24.08 10.60 -3.82
N LEU A 404 24.55 9.38 -3.54
CA LEU A 404 24.54 8.28 -4.51
C LEU A 404 23.10 7.81 -4.81
N THR A 405 22.31 7.52 -3.78
CA THR A 405 20.91 7.08 -3.92
C THR A 405 20.10 8.09 -4.72
N ARG A 406 20.22 9.39 -4.42
CA ARG A 406 19.52 10.45 -5.16
C ARG A 406 19.92 10.50 -6.63
N SER A 407 21.21 10.31 -6.94
CA SER A 407 21.69 10.29 -8.32
C SER A 407 21.07 9.13 -9.11
N TYR A 408 21.00 7.94 -8.49
CA TYR A 408 20.37 6.76 -9.08
C TYR A 408 18.86 6.95 -9.27
N HIS A 409 18.13 7.43 -8.26
CA HIS A 409 16.69 7.67 -8.35
C HIS A 409 16.34 8.71 -9.42
N HIS A 410 17.07 9.83 -9.48
CA HIS A 410 16.83 10.84 -10.51
C HIS A 410 17.06 10.30 -11.93
N ALA A 411 18.11 9.50 -12.12
CA ALA A 411 18.38 8.88 -13.40
C ALA A 411 17.33 7.82 -13.78
N LEU A 412 16.86 7.04 -12.81
CA LEU A 412 15.80 6.06 -13.00
C LEU A 412 14.50 6.75 -13.43
N GLU A 413 14.01 7.73 -12.65
CA GLU A 413 12.77 8.45 -12.95
C GLU A 413 12.85 9.18 -14.29
N ALA A 414 13.99 9.82 -14.60
CA ALA A 414 14.18 10.47 -15.89
C ALA A 414 14.13 9.49 -17.07
N SER A 415 14.67 8.28 -16.91
CA SER A 415 14.59 7.25 -17.94
C SER A 415 13.16 6.71 -18.09
N ILE A 416 12.46 6.47 -16.98
CA ILE A 416 11.09 5.96 -16.97
C ILE A 416 10.15 6.95 -17.66
N ALA A 417 10.19 8.23 -17.28
CA ALA A 417 9.36 9.27 -17.89
C ALA A 417 9.64 9.46 -19.39
N ARG A 418 10.87 9.17 -19.84
CA ARG A 418 11.24 9.25 -21.25
C ARG A 418 10.73 8.08 -22.08
N ASN A 419 10.65 6.88 -21.51
CA ASN A 419 10.43 5.66 -22.27
C ASN A 419 9.03 5.05 -22.06
N PHE A 420 8.36 5.36 -20.95
CA PHE A 420 7.07 4.76 -20.58
C PHE A 420 5.99 5.84 -20.41
N ALA A 421 4.97 5.83 -21.27
CA ALA A 421 3.97 6.90 -21.38
C ALA A 421 3.11 7.10 -20.12
N ASP A 422 2.93 6.04 -19.34
CA ASP A 422 2.18 6.06 -18.09
C ASP A 422 3.07 6.16 -16.84
N ASN A 423 4.37 6.45 -17.03
CA ASN A 423 5.36 6.48 -15.96
C ASN A 423 5.41 5.15 -15.18
N GLY A 424 5.36 4.03 -15.91
CA GLY A 424 5.18 2.70 -15.37
C GLY A 424 6.37 2.21 -14.56
N CYS A 425 6.24 2.24 -13.23
CA CYS A 425 7.28 1.81 -12.31
C CYS A 425 6.69 1.27 -11.00
N ILE A 426 7.09 0.07 -10.60
CA ILE A 426 6.90 -0.45 -9.24
C ILE A 426 8.24 -0.38 -8.52
N ALA A 427 8.33 0.42 -7.46
CA ALA A 427 9.50 0.46 -6.61
C ALA A 427 9.46 -0.63 -5.55
N CYS A 428 10.51 -1.44 -5.46
CA CYS A 428 10.51 -2.64 -4.63
C CYS A 428 11.85 -2.81 -3.92
N MET A 429 11.85 -3.43 -2.73
CA MET A 429 13.01 -3.55 -1.84
C MET A 429 13.65 -2.17 -1.53
N CYS A 430 12.80 -1.16 -1.37
CA CYS A 430 13.16 0.26 -1.42
C CYS A 430 12.74 1.05 -0.16
N HIS A 431 12.54 0.38 0.98
CA HIS A 431 11.95 1.05 2.15
C HIS A 431 12.88 2.05 2.86
N ASN A 432 14.09 2.35 2.37
CA ASN A 432 14.93 3.35 3.03
C ASN A 432 14.40 4.78 2.79
N THR A 433 14.68 5.69 3.72
CA THR A 433 14.27 7.10 3.55
C THR A 433 15.14 7.85 2.55
N ASP A 434 16.35 7.37 2.23
CA ASP A 434 17.20 7.89 1.16
C ASP A 434 16.43 7.96 -0.18
N GLY A 435 15.77 6.86 -0.56
CA GLY A 435 14.99 6.72 -1.78
C GLY A 435 13.62 7.39 -1.68
N LEU A 436 12.89 7.21 -0.58
CA LEU A 436 11.55 7.80 -0.39
C LEU A 436 11.58 9.32 -0.49
N TYR A 437 12.54 9.99 0.17
CA TYR A 437 12.71 11.44 0.10
C TYR A 437 13.43 11.91 -1.17
N SER A 438 13.72 11.03 -2.13
CA SER A 438 14.28 11.38 -3.45
C SER A 438 13.33 11.09 -4.62
N ALA A 439 12.14 10.51 -4.37
CA ALA A 439 11.24 10.06 -5.43
C ALA A 439 10.16 11.10 -5.78
N LYS A 440 10.22 11.66 -7.00
CA LYS A 440 9.31 12.72 -7.47
C LYS A 440 8.18 12.20 -8.34
N GLN A 441 8.38 11.08 -9.03
CA GLN A 441 7.48 10.61 -10.08
C GLN A 441 7.03 9.17 -9.85
N THR A 442 7.92 8.27 -9.39
CA THR A 442 7.55 6.87 -9.13
C THR A 442 6.41 6.82 -8.14
N ALA A 443 5.33 6.17 -8.54
CA ALA A 443 4.03 6.27 -7.90
C ALA A 443 3.61 5.01 -7.15
N ILE A 444 4.29 3.88 -7.33
CA ILE A 444 3.95 2.59 -6.71
C ILE A 444 5.13 2.08 -5.89
N VAL A 445 4.86 1.55 -4.69
CA VAL A 445 5.86 0.98 -3.79
C VAL A 445 5.39 -0.36 -3.22
N ARG A 446 6.18 -1.44 -3.36
CA ARG A 446 5.89 -2.68 -2.62
C ARG A 446 5.99 -2.40 -1.12
N ALA A 447 5.00 -2.83 -0.34
CA ALA A 447 4.82 -2.43 1.06
C ALA A 447 5.22 -3.49 2.09
N SER A 448 5.74 -4.63 1.64
CA SER A 448 6.17 -5.73 2.51
C SER A 448 7.28 -6.54 1.87
N ASP A 449 7.83 -7.44 2.69
CA ASP A 449 8.56 -8.62 2.24
C ASP A 449 7.69 -9.51 1.33
N ASP A 450 8.33 -10.48 0.70
CA ASP A 450 7.65 -11.40 -0.22
C ASP A 450 6.52 -12.18 0.48
N PHE A 451 5.45 -12.44 -0.27
CA PHE A 451 4.52 -13.53 0.06
C PHE A 451 5.25 -14.87 -0.03
N TYR A 452 5.48 -15.53 1.12
CA TYR A 452 6.11 -16.85 1.18
C TYR A 452 5.05 -17.97 1.31
N PRO A 453 4.61 -18.61 0.20
CA PRO A 453 3.53 -19.62 0.22
C PRO A 453 3.84 -20.84 1.09
N HIS A 454 5.12 -21.11 1.35
CA HIS A 454 5.55 -22.28 2.10
C HIS A 454 6.03 -21.96 3.52
N ASP A 455 5.95 -20.69 3.94
CA ASP A 455 6.23 -20.28 5.33
C ASP A 455 4.92 -19.86 6.01
N PRO A 456 4.30 -20.75 6.81
CA PRO A 456 3.07 -20.43 7.53
C PRO A 456 3.22 -19.24 8.49
N ALA A 457 4.43 -18.95 8.98
CA ALA A 457 4.67 -17.83 9.87
C ALA A 457 4.52 -16.47 9.16
N SER A 458 4.60 -16.45 7.83
CA SER A 458 4.58 -15.22 7.03
C SER A 458 3.16 -14.65 6.86
N HIS A 459 2.11 -15.46 6.87
CA HIS A 459 0.80 -15.02 6.37
C HIS A 459 0.08 -13.98 7.23
N THR A 460 0.03 -14.17 8.54
CA THR A 460 -0.64 -13.20 9.43
C THR A 460 0.18 -11.92 9.60
N ILE A 461 1.51 -12.06 9.69
CA ILE A 461 2.42 -10.92 9.80
C ILE A 461 2.48 -10.11 8.50
N HIS A 462 2.25 -10.74 7.32
CA HIS A 462 2.18 -10.04 6.03
C HIS A 462 1.07 -9.00 6.04
N ILE A 463 -0.18 -9.42 6.35
CA ILE A 463 -1.34 -8.52 6.35
C ILE A 463 -1.20 -7.39 7.37
N SER A 464 -0.69 -7.69 8.57
CA SER A 464 -0.41 -6.61 9.53
C SER A 464 0.70 -5.68 9.03
N SER A 465 1.81 -6.21 8.51
CA SER A 465 2.94 -5.38 8.03
C SER A 465 2.55 -4.48 6.86
N VAL A 466 1.84 -4.98 5.84
CA VAL A 466 1.40 -4.14 4.71
C VAL A 466 0.47 -3.03 5.17
N ALA A 467 -0.46 -3.30 6.10
CA ALA A 467 -1.40 -2.31 6.60
C ALA A 467 -0.68 -1.20 7.38
N TYR A 468 0.21 -1.57 8.32
CA TYR A 468 0.96 -0.58 9.10
C TYR A 468 1.98 0.18 8.27
N ASN A 469 2.73 -0.48 7.38
CA ASN A 469 3.66 0.19 6.48
C ASN A 469 2.94 1.18 5.55
N SER A 470 1.69 0.88 5.16
CA SER A 470 0.86 1.77 4.33
C SER A 470 0.50 3.10 5.01
N LEU A 471 0.62 3.22 6.34
CA LEU A 471 0.50 4.51 7.05
C LEU A 471 1.59 5.49 6.63
N PHE A 472 2.82 5.00 6.46
CA PHE A 472 3.97 5.83 6.12
C PHE A 472 4.24 5.83 4.61
N LEU A 473 4.40 4.65 4.01
CA LEU A 473 4.68 4.51 2.56
C LEU A 473 3.57 5.11 1.71
N GLY A 474 2.32 5.01 2.18
CA GLY A 474 1.16 5.60 1.54
C GLY A 474 1.31 7.10 1.29
N GLU A 475 2.01 7.87 2.12
CA GLU A 475 2.18 9.31 1.88
C GLU A 475 3.15 9.63 0.72
N PHE A 476 3.96 8.66 0.28
CA PHE A 476 4.93 8.83 -0.81
C PHE A 476 4.45 8.21 -2.12
N MET A 477 3.82 7.04 -2.06
CA MET A 477 3.44 6.22 -3.21
C MET A 477 2.21 5.37 -2.88
N GLN A 478 1.52 4.84 -3.89
CA GLN A 478 0.47 3.84 -3.70
C GLN A 478 1.11 2.51 -3.27
N PRO A 479 0.74 1.98 -2.10
CA PRO A 479 1.27 0.70 -1.64
C PRO A 479 0.79 -0.46 -2.51
N ASP A 480 1.73 -1.31 -2.88
CA ASP A 480 1.55 -2.61 -3.49
C ASP A 480 1.73 -3.69 -2.41
N TRP A 481 0.68 -4.49 -2.21
CA TRP A 481 0.59 -5.49 -1.14
C TRP A 481 1.10 -6.87 -1.54
N ASP A 482 1.80 -6.92 -2.68
CA ASP A 482 2.48 -8.08 -3.25
C ASP A 482 1.55 -9.10 -3.91
N MET A 483 2.13 -9.98 -4.75
CA MET A 483 1.41 -11.14 -5.29
C MET A 483 0.92 -12.08 -4.18
N PHE A 484 -0.03 -12.95 -4.53
CA PHE A 484 -0.41 -14.09 -3.70
C PHE A 484 -0.83 -15.29 -4.56
N HIS A 485 -0.96 -16.46 -3.93
CA HIS A 485 -1.52 -17.64 -4.57
C HIS A 485 -3.04 -17.73 -4.35
N SER A 486 -3.81 -17.88 -5.43
CA SER A 486 -5.26 -18.08 -5.33
C SER A 486 -5.62 -19.47 -4.82
N LEU A 487 -4.81 -20.48 -5.14
CA LEU A 487 -4.96 -21.85 -4.65
C LEU A 487 -4.03 -22.09 -3.45
N HIS A 488 -4.43 -21.59 -2.28
CA HIS A 488 -3.65 -21.69 -1.05
C HIS A 488 -4.56 -21.69 0.21
N PRO A 489 -4.21 -22.36 1.32
CA PRO A 489 -5.03 -22.39 2.54
C PRO A 489 -5.37 -21.02 3.12
N ALA A 490 -4.49 -20.03 2.95
CA ALA A 490 -4.71 -18.64 3.36
C ALA A 490 -5.18 -17.71 2.21
N ALA A 491 -5.56 -18.25 1.05
CA ALA A 491 -5.84 -17.45 -0.14
C ALA A 491 -7.01 -16.48 0.04
N GLU A 492 -8.13 -16.92 0.63
CA GLU A 492 -9.28 -16.03 0.86
C GLU A 492 -8.94 -14.87 1.80
N TYR A 493 -8.15 -15.15 2.85
CA TYR A 493 -7.67 -14.15 3.80
C TYR A 493 -6.81 -13.08 3.10
N HIS A 494 -5.89 -13.50 2.23
CA HIS A 494 -5.03 -12.61 1.44
C HIS A 494 -5.80 -11.83 0.36
N ALA A 495 -6.77 -12.48 -0.29
CA ALA A 495 -7.64 -11.88 -1.29
C ALA A 495 -8.53 -10.78 -0.69
N ALA A 496 -9.19 -11.07 0.44
CA ALA A 496 -10.04 -10.12 1.14
C ALA A 496 -9.27 -8.87 1.59
N ALA A 497 -8.05 -9.04 2.10
CA ALA A 497 -7.20 -7.92 2.49
C ALA A 497 -6.83 -7.03 1.29
N ARG A 498 -6.43 -7.63 0.15
CA ARG A 498 -6.08 -6.89 -1.09
C ARG A 498 -7.29 -6.19 -1.72
N ALA A 499 -8.49 -6.79 -1.64
CA ALA A 499 -9.72 -6.20 -2.15
C ALA A 499 -10.01 -4.81 -1.54
N ILE A 500 -9.68 -4.64 -0.26
CA ILE A 500 -9.89 -3.40 0.50
C ILE A 500 -8.61 -2.58 0.71
N GLY A 501 -7.44 -3.08 0.28
CA GLY A 501 -6.15 -2.42 0.49
C GLY A 501 -5.91 -1.21 -0.42
N GLY A 502 -6.73 -1.04 -1.46
CA GLY A 502 -6.53 -0.03 -2.51
C GLY A 502 -5.26 -0.24 -3.33
N CYS A 503 -4.64 -1.41 -3.21
CA CYS A 503 -3.45 -1.85 -3.91
C CYS A 503 -3.79 -2.47 -5.28
N PRO A 504 -2.79 -2.63 -6.18
CA PRO A 504 -2.95 -3.55 -7.30
C PRO A 504 -3.21 -4.98 -6.82
N ILE A 505 -3.90 -5.76 -7.64
CA ILE A 505 -4.28 -7.14 -7.34
C ILE A 505 -3.74 -8.04 -8.45
N TYR A 506 -2.74 -8.84 -8.12
CA TYR A 506 -2.17 -9.80 -9.04
C TYR A 506 -1.78 -11.10 -8.32
N VAL A 507 -1.85 -12.21 -9.04
CA VAL A 507 -1.45 -13.53 -8.51
C VAL A 507 -0.13 -13.99 -9.10
N SER A 508 0.48 -15.00 -8.49
CA SER A 508 1.70 -15.67 -8.98
C SER A 508 1.52 -17.18 -9.19
N ASP A 509 0.26 -17.62 -9.29
CA ASP A 509 -0.10 -19.02 -9.51
C ASP A 509 0.64 -19.64 -10.71
N LYS A 510 1.01 -20.92 -10.56
CA LYS A 510 1.43 -21.76 -11.69
C LYS A 510 0.26 -21.97 -12.65
N PRO A 511 0.51 -22.03 -13.97
CA PRO A 511 -0.53 -22.37 -14.94
C PRO A 511 -1.30 -23.63 -14.53
N GLY A 512 -2.63 -23.57 -14.60
CA GLY A 512 -3.52 -24.67 -14.22
C GLY A 512 -3.73 -24.87 -12.71
N ASN A 513 -3.10 -24.07 -11.85
CA ASN A 513 -3.23 -24.16 -10.38
C ASN A 513 -3.94 -22.91 -9.82
N HIS A 514 -5.16 -22.68 -10.29
CA HIS A 514 -5.96 -21.50 -9.96
C HIS A 514 -7.21 -21.88 -9.17
N ASN A 515 -7.63 -20.98 -8.27
CA ASN A 515 -8.94 -21.03 -7.65
C ASN A 515 -9.85 -19.95 -8.29
N PHE A 516 -10.57 -20.32 -9.35
CA PHE A 516 -11.42 -19.36 -10.08
C PHE A 516 -12.62 -18.87 -9.28
N ASP A 517 -13.14 -19.67 -8.34
CA ASP A 517 -14.24 -19.23 -7.48
C ASP A 517 -13.79 -18.11 -6.56
N LEU A 518 -12.55 -18.17 -6.06
CA LEU A 518 -11.94 -17.08 -5.31
C LEU A 518 -11.64 -15.88 -6.21
N LEU A 519 -11.02 -16.10 -7.37
CA LEU A 519 -10.63 -15.00 -8.27
C LEU A 519 -11.84 -14.20 -8.76
N LYS A 520 -13.00 -14.84 -8.98
CA LYS A 520 -14.26 -14.17 -9.36
C LYS A 520 -14.85 -13.27 -8.26
N LYS A 521 -14.38 -13.38 -7.01
CA LYS A 521 -14.72 -12.44 -5.92
C LYS A 521 -13.88 -11.15 -5.97
N LEU A 522 -12.85 -11.10 -6.82
CA LEU A 522 -11.92 -9.98 -7.00
C LEU A 522 -11.99 -9.34 -8.39
N VAL A 523 -12.14 -10.19 -9.42
CA VAL A 523 -11.92 -9.85 -10.83
C VAL A 523 -13.25 -9.82 -11.56
N LEU A 524 -13.56 -8.68 -12.19
CA LEU A 524 -14.70 -8.56 -13.10
C LEU A 524 -14.40 -9.29 -14.42
N ALA A 525 -15.43 -9.63 -15.19
CA ALA A 525 -15.26 -10.44 -16.40
C ALA A 525 -14.47 -9.73 -17.52
N ASP A 526 -14.32 -8.40 -17.51
CA ASP A 526 -13.37 -7.69 -18.38
C ASP A 526 -11.91 -7.77 -17.93
N GLY A 527 -11.65 -8.28 -16.72
CA GLY A 527 -10.35 -8.33 -16.08
C GLY A 527 -10.03 -7.10 -15.22
N SER A 528 -10.96 -6.16 -15.03
CA SER A 528 -10.79 -5.04 -14.10
C SER A 528 -11.10 -5.45 -12.66
N VAL A 529 -10.66 -4.63 -11.69
CA VAL A 529 -10.89 -4.88 -10.26
C VAL A 529 -11.65 -3.73 -9.60
N LEU A 530 -12.47 -4.04 -8.60
CA LEU A 530 -13.17 -3.06 -7.75
C LEU A 530 -12.22 -2.49 -6.69
N ARG A 531 -11.16 -1.79 -7.10
CA ARG A 531 -10.13 -1.25 -6.20
C ARG A 531 -10.68 -0.11 -5.34
N ALA A 532 -10.39 -0.15 -4.05
CA ALA A 532 -10.66 0.96 -3.12
C ALA A 532 -9.72 2.17 -3.39
N GLN A 533 -10.13 3.37 -2.98
CA GLN A 533 -9.50 4.63 -3.43
C GLN A 533 -8.21 5.00 -2.69
N LEU A 534 -8.14 4.74 -1.39
CA LEU A 534 -7.00 5.14 -0.56
C LEU A 534 -6.04 3.95 -0.36
N PRO A 535 -4.79 4.17 0.08
CA PRO A 535 -4.04 3.10 0.72
C PRO A 535 -4.76 2.59 1.96
N GLY A 536 -4.99 1.29 2.06
CA GLY A 536 -5.62 0.65 3.22
C GLY A 536 -4.79 0.86 4.48
N ARG A 537 -5.44 1.23 5.58
CA ARG A 537 -4.77 1.59 6.85
C ARG A 537 -5.48 0.96 8.05
N PRO A 538 -4.77 0.67 9.15
CA PRO A 538 -5.41 0.30 10.39
C PRO A 538 -6.42 1.36 10.82
N THR A 539 -7.55 0.94 11.41
CA THR A 539 -8.48 1.86 12.07
C THR A 539 -7.81 2.53 13.26
N ARG A 540 -8.38 3.64 13.71
CA ARG A 540 -7.78 4.49 14.77
C ARG A 540 -7.51 3.72 16.06
N ASP A 541 -8.40 2.82 16.46
CA ASP A 541 -8.27 1.99 17.65
C ASP A 541 -7.18 0.90 17.52
N CYS A 542 -6.86 0.48 16.29
CA CYS A 542 -5.78 -0.46 16.04
C CYS A 542 -4.39 0.19 16.05
N LEU A 543 -4.25 1.50 15.82
CA LEU A 543 -2.94 2.15 15.58
C LEU A 543 -1.85 1.84 16.63
N PHE A 544 -2.23 1.61 17.89
CA PHE A 544 -1.32 1.46 19.01
C PHE A 544 -1.44 0.09 19.73
N VAL A 545 -2.02 -0.92 19.06
CA VAL A 545 -2.11 -2.31 19.57
C VAL A 545 -1.36 -3.25 18.65
N ASP A 546 -0.99 -4.43 19.13
CA ASP A 546 -0.20 -5.39 18.35
C ASP A 546 -1.09 -6.58 17.93
N PRO A 547 -1.81 -6.48 16.80
CA PRO A 547 -2.80 -7.49 16.40
C PRO A 547 -2.18 -8.85 16.04
N ALA A 548 -0.85 -8.93 16.00
CA ALA A 548 -0.14 -10.16 15.71
C ALA A 548 0.29 -10.92 16.98
N ARG A 549 0.40 -10.24 18.13
CA ARG A 549 1.06 -10.79 19.33
C ARG A 549 0.33 -10.53 20.66
N ASP A 550 -0.59 -9.57 20.73
CA ASP A 550 -1.20 -9.15 22.00
C ASP A 550 -2.30 -10.08 22.52
N ARG A 551 -2.69 -11.11 21.75
CA ARG A 551 -3.73 -12.11 22.07
C ARG A 551 -5.11 -11.53 22.37
N THR A 552 -5.37 -10.28 21.98
CA THR A 552 -6.60 -9.58 22.34
C THR A 552 -7.18 -8.78 21.17
N SER A 553 -6.34 -8.25 20.29
CA SER A 553 -6.78 -7.36 19.22
C SER A 553 -6.93 -8.09 17.90
N LEU A 554 -8.05 -7.80 17.22
CA LEU A 554 -8.20 -8.02 15.78
C LEU A 554 -7.65 -6.80 15.04
N LEU A 555 -7.06 -7.01 13.86
CA LEU A 555 -6.68 -5.92 12.97
C LEU A 555 -7.90 -5.49 12.18
N LYS A 556 -8.31 -4.23 12.30
CA LYS A 556 -9.30 -3.62 11.42
C LYS A 556 -8.58 -2.71 10.42
N ILE A 557 -8.88 -2.88 9.14
CA ILE A 557 -8.33 -2.10 8.03
C ILE A 557 -9.49 -1.36 7.37
N TRP A 558 -9.39 -0.04 7.24
CA TRP A 558 -10.42 0.77 6.60
C TRP A 558 -9.96 1.35 5.26
N ASN A 559 -10.93 1.60 4.38
CA ASN A 559 -10.74 2.29 3.11
C ASN A 559 -12.04 2.97 2.63
N MET A 560 -11.93 3.72 1.53
CA MET A 560 -13.03 4.41 0.87
C MET A 560 -13.27 3.86 -0.53
N ASN A 561 -14.54 3.78 -0.91
CA ASN A 561 -15.00 3.71 -2.30
C ASN A 561 -15.60 5.07 -2.69
N LYS A 562 -15.97 5.23 -3.96
CA LYS A 562 -16.57 6.48 -4.46
C LYS A 562 -17.82 6.92 -3.69
N CYS A 563 -18.66 5.96 -3.27
CA CYS A 563 -19.94 6.22 -2.63
C CYS A 563 -20.11 5.54 -1.26
N THR A 564 -19.15 4.72 -0.82
CA THR A 564 -19.27 3.89 0.39
C THR A 564 -17.93 3.79 1.12
N GLY A 565 -17.95 3.35 2.38
CA GLY A 565 -16.76 2.97 3.15
C GLY A 565 -16.67 1.46 3.30
N VAL A 566 -15.47 0.94 3.55
CA VAL A 566 -15.26 -0.49 3.83
C VAL A 566 -14.30 -0.68 5.00
N VAL A 567 -14.60 -1.64 5.86
CA VAL A 567 -13.72 -2.10 6.94
C VAL A 567 -13.58 -3.61 6.86
N GLY A 568 -12.36 -4.11 6.71
CA GLY A 568 -12.05 -5.53 6.89
C GLY A 568 -11.50 -5.79 8.29
N VAL A 569 -11.96 -6.85 8.92
CA VAL A 569 -11.51 -7.30 10.24
C VAL A 569 -10.78 -8.62 10.08
N PHE A 570 -9.57 -8.73 10.62
CA PHE A 570 -8.68 -9.86 10.43
C PHE A 570 -8.09 -10.33 11.75
N ASN A 571 -8.05 -11.64 11.99
CA ASN A 571 -7.29 -12.19 13.10
C ASN A 571 -5.86 -12.52 12.65
N CYS A 572 -4.90 -11.67 13.06
CA CYS A 572 -3.48 -11.78 12.69
C CYS A 572 -2.60 -12.49 13.75
N GLN A 573 -3.19 -13.08 14.79
CA GLN A 573 -2.42 -13.61 15.91
C GLN A 573 -1.55 -14.82 15.53
N GLY A 574 -0.49 -15.07 16.30
CA GLY A 574 0.24 -16.34 16.31
C GLY A 574 1.64 -16.31 15.70
N ALA A 575 1.92 -15.35 14.82
CA ALA A 575 3.23 -15.17 14.24
C ALA A 575 3.70 -13.71 14.29
N GLY A 576 5.01 -13.50 14.31
CA GLY A 576 5.57 -12.16 14.26
C GLY A 576 7.08 -12.14 14.20
N TRP A 577 7.63 -10.96 13.94
CA TRP A 577 9.07 -10.74 13.92
C TRP A 577 9.69 -10.96 15.32
N CYS A 578 10.72 -11.80 15.40
CA CYS A 578 11.47 -12.05 16.62
C CYS A 578 12.80 -11.29 16.60
N LYS A 579 12.98 -10.33 17.52
CA LYS A 579 14.22 -9.53 17.65
C LYS A 579 15.46 -10.37 17.98
N VAL A 580 15.30 -11.45 18.77
CA VAL A 580 16.41 -12.30 19.21
C VAL A 580 16.91 -13.18 18.07
N GLU A 581 15.98 -13.84 17.38
CA GLU A 581 16.27 -14.82 16.33
C GLU A 581 16.42 -14.19 14.95
N LYS A 582 16.06 -12.90 14.83
CA LYS A 582 16.10 -12.11 13.60
C LYS A 582 15.41 -12.82 12.43
N LYS A 583 14.22 -13.36 12.71
CA LYS A 583 13.31 -13.97 11.73
C LYS A 583 11.87 -13.91 12.19
N THR A 584 10.94 -14.01 11.26
CA THR A 584 9.52 -14.25 11.56
C THR A 584 9.37 -15.66 12.12
N ARG A 585 8.60 -15.80 13.21
CA ARG A 585 8.31 -17.10 13.82
C ARG A 585 6.88 -17.19 14.29
N ILE A 586 6.34 -18.40 14.23
CA ILE A 586 5.16 -18.78 15.00
C ILE A 586 5.59 -18.81 16.47
N HIS A 587 4.99 -17.95 17.29
CA HIS A 587 5.21 -17.88 18.74
C HIS A 587 4.02 -18.44 19.53
N ASP A 588 2.88 -18.62 18.85
CA ASP A 588 1.71 -19.32 19.37
C ASP A 588 1.09 -20.14 18.22
N THR A 589 1.11 -21.48 18.37
CA THR A 589 0.64 -22.41 17.34
C THR A 589 -0.88 -22.58 17.33
N SER A 590 -1.57 -22.15 18.39
CA SER A 590 -3.01 -22.27 18.52
C SER A 590 -3.62 -21.01 19.14
N PRO A 591 -3.48 -19.84 18.51
CA PRO A 591 -4.00 -18.60 19.09
C PRO A 591 -5.53 -18.65 19.22
N GLY A 592 -6.04 -17.99 20.25
CA GLY A 592 -7.46 -18.00 20.59
C GLY A 592 -8.35 -17.32 19.54
N THR A 593 -9.64 -17.67 19.58
CA THR A 593 -10.69 -16.90 18.93
C THR A 593 -10.82 -15.55 19.63
N LEU A 594 -10.83 -14.46 18.86
CA LEU A 594 -10.94 -13.10 19.38
C LEU A 594 -12.26 -12.46 18.97
N THR A 595 -12.73 -11.53 19.80
CA THR A 595 -13.93 -10.74 19.55
C THR A 595 -13.58 -9.25 19.57
N SER A 596 -14.11 -8.50 18.61
CA SER A 596 -14.04 -7.04 18.56
C SER A 596 -15.39 -6.48 18.11
N SER A 597 -15.46 -5.18 17.83
CA SER A 597 -16.61 -4.55 17.19
C SER A 597 -16.20 -3.55 16.12
N VAL A 598 -17.12 -3.33 15.18
CA VAL A 598 -16.96 -2.42 14.05
C VAL A 598 -18.12 -1.42 14.00
N SER A 599 -17.87 -0.21 13.55
CA SER A 599 -18.82 0.90 13.48
C SER A 599 -18.57 1.75 12.24
N ALA A 600 -19.54 2.58 11.86
CA ALA A 600 -19.36 3.51 10.74
C ALA A 600 -18.19 4.50 10.97
N SER A 601 -17.88 4.82 12.22
CA SER A 601 -16.74 5.69 12.58
C SER A 601 -15.36 5.06 12.41
N ASP A 602 -15.29 3.74 12.20
CA ASP A 602 -14.03 3.08 11.84
C ASP A 602 -13.56 3.46 10.43
N VAL A 603 -14.48 3.91 9.57
CA VAL A 603 -14.16 4.55 8.29
C VAL A 603 -13.94 6.05 8.54
N ASP A 604 -12.69 6.45 8.74
CA ASP A 604 -12.30 7.82 9.17
C ASP A 604 -12.92 8.93 8.31
N GLN A 605 -13.06 8.67 7.00
CA GLN A 605 -13.50 9.64 5.99
C GLN A 605 -14.93 9.40 5.47
N ILE A 606 -15.76 8.62 6.16
CA ILE A 606 -17.11 8.28 5.69
C ILE A 606 -17.99 9.51 5.41
N ASN A 607 -17.80 10.60 6.16
CA ASN A 607 -18.52 11.86 5.95
C ASN A 607 -18.30 12.46 4.55
N GLN A 608 -17.18 12.15 3.87
CA GLN A 608 -16.87 12.69 2.55
C GLN A 608 -17.81 12.15 1.46
N VAL A 609 -18.33 10.93 1.63
CA VAL A 609 -19.23 10.28 0.66
C VAL A 609 -20.69 10.27 1.10
N ALA A 610 -20.95 10.58 2.37
CA ALA A 610 -22.30 10.58 2.92
C ALA A 610 -23.12 11.85 2.61
N GLY A 611 -22.45 12.95 2.27
CA GLY A 611 -23.08 14.26 2.04
C GLY A 611 -23.29 15.08 3.32
N VAL A 612 -23.54 16.39 3.15
CA VAL A 612 -23.60 17.36 4.26
C VAL A 612 -24.82 17.20 5.19
N GLU A 613 -25.91 16.60 4.69
CA GLU A 613 -27.14 16.39 5.45
C GLU A 613 -27.16 15.04 6.19
N TRP A 614 -26.06 14.27 6.15
CA TRP A 614 -26.03 12.95 6.75
C TRP A 614 -26.04 12.97 8.28
N HIS A 615 -27.00 12.26 8.88
CA HIS A 615 -27.17 12.19 10.33
C HIS A 615 -26.37 11.07 11.02
N GLY A 616 -25.53 10.33 10.29
CA GLY A 616 -24.67 9.29 10.84
C GLY A 616 -25.24 7.87 10.77
N GLU A 617 -26.45 7.68 10.23
CA GLU A 617 -27.02 6.33 10.00
C GLU A 617 -26.47 5.68 8.74
N THR A 618 -26.05 4.42 8.83
CA THR A 618 -25.57 3.65 7.67
C THR A 618 -26.36 2.36 7.51
N ILE A 619 -26.47 1.90 6.27
CA ILE A 619 -26.66 0.48 6.01
C ILE A 619 -25.30 -0.19 6.03
N VAL A 620 -25.20 -1.32 6.73
CA VAL A 620 -24.01 -2.16 6.76
C VAL A 620 -24.32 -3.48 6.08
N TYR A 621 -23.51 -3.82 5.08
CA TYR A 621 -23.51 -5.15 4.49
C TYR A 621 -22.30 -5.94 5.02
N ALA A 622 -22.57 -7.04 5.72
CA ALA A 622 -21.55 -7.97 6.22
C ALA A 622 -21.37 -9.10 5.20
N TYR A 623 -20.19 -9.17 4.58
CA TYR A 623 -19.97 -9.99 3.39
C TYR A 623 -20.15 -11.50 3.66
N ARG A 624 -19.56 -12.05 4.73
CA ARG A 624 -19.61 -13.51 4.94
C ARG A 624 -20.96 -13.98 5.47
N SER A 625 -21.62 -13.20 6.34
CA SER A 625 -22.97 -13.57 6.82
C SER A 625 -24.06 -13.26 5.79
N GLY A 626 -23.81 -12.32 4.87
CA GLY A 626 -24.79 -11.84 3.90
C GLY A 626 -25.85 -10.91 4.53
N GLU A 627 -25.65 -10.49 5.79
CA GLU A 627 -26.61 -9.69 6.53
C GLU A 627 -26.57 -8.21 6.13
N VAL A 628 -27.74 -7.58 6.12
CA VAL A 628 -27.93 -6.15 5.90
C VAL A 628 -28.52 -5.53 7.16
N ILE A 629 -27.78 -4.59 7.75
CA ILE A 629 -28.10 -4.03 9.07
C ILE A 629 -28.23 -2.51 8.93
N ARG A 630 -29.37 -1.95 9.33
CA ARG A 630 -29.50 -0.50 9.54
C ARG A 630 -28.85 -0.13 10.88
N LEU A 631 -27.69 0.51 10.81
CA LEU A 631 -26.86 0.85 11.95
C LEU A 631 -27.04 2.32 12.34
N PRO A 632 -27.59 2.62 13.53
CA PRO A 632 -27.68 3.99 14.03
C PRO A 632 -26.31 4.60 14.32
N LYS A 633 -26.25 5.93 14.33
CA LYS A 633 -25.02 6.67 14.66
C LYS A 633 -24.43 6.23 16.00
N GLY A 634 -23.15 5.89 16.00
CA GLY A 634 -22.39 5.54 17.21
C GLY A 634 -22.61 4.11 17.71
N VAL A 635 -23.43 3.31 17.03
CA VAL A 635 -23.60 1.89 17.34
C VAL A 635 -22.51 1.05 16.67
N SER A 636 -22.10 -0.04 17.31
CA SER A 636 -21.12 -0.99 16.78
C SER A 636 -21.69 -2.40 16.67
N ILE A 637 -21.22 -3.17 15.69
CA ILE A 637 -21.57 -4.57 15.43
C ILE A 637 -20.44 -5.47 15.97
N PRO A 638 -20.74 -6.50 16.77
CA PRO A 638 -19.72 -7.43 17.25
C PRO A 638 -19.25 -8.36 16.13
N VAL A 639 -17.98 -8.76 16.19
CA VAL A 639 -17.37 -9.70 15.24
C VAL A 639 -16.42 -10.64 16.00
N THR A 640 -16.51 -11.93 15.73
CA THR A 640 -15.72 -12.98 16.40
C THR A 640 -15.02 -13.84 15.35
N LEU A 641 -13.69 -13.92 15.42
CA LEU A 641 -12.87 -14.56 14.39
C LEU A 641 -11.81 -15.48 15.00
N LYS A 642 -11.66 -16.68 14.43
CA LYS A 642 -10.48 -17.53 14.63
C LYS A 642 -9.30 -16.97 13.83
N VAL A 643 -8.11 -17.48 14.12
CA VAL A 643 -6.88 -17.12 13.39
C VAL A 643 -7.03 -17.40 11.90
N LEU A 644 -6.52 -16.51 11.05
CA LEU A 644 -6.68 -16.54 9.58
C LEU A 644 -8.14 -16.43 9.09
N GLU A 645 -9.10 -16.13 9.96
CA GLU A 645 -10.43 -15.71 9.53
C GLU A 645 -10.50 -14.18 9.39
N PHE A 646 -11.45 -13.74 8.58
CA PHE A 646 -11.76 -12.34 8.33
C PHE A 646 -13.28 -12.11 8.23
N GLU A 647 -13.69 -10.85 8.23
CA GLU A 647 -15.02 -10.37 7.80
C GLU A 647 -14.86 -9.00 7.11
N LEU A 648 -15.71 -8.70 6.12
CA LEU A 648 -15.73 -7.41 5.42
C LEU A 648 -17.06 -6.71 5.64
N PHE A 649 -17.02 -5.50 6.19
CA PHE A 649 -18.18 -4.66 6.46
C PHE A 649 -18.19 -3.47 5.52
N HIS A 650 -19.28 -3.33 4.77
CA HIS A 650 -19.47 -2.26 3.80
C HIS A 650 -20.45 -1.23 4.36
N PHE A 651 -19.96 -0.04 4.66
CA PHE A 651 -20.73 1.06 5.25
C PHE A 651 -21.28 1.95 4.13
N CYS A 652 -22.60 1.89 3.96
CA CYS A 652 -23.34 2.58 2.91
C CYS A 652 -24.17 3.69 3.56
N PRO A 653 -23.77 4.97 3.45
CA PRO A 653 -24.50 6.07 4.08
C PRO A 653 -25.94 6.13 3.60
N ILE A 654 -26.87 6.31 4.55
CA ILE A 654 -28.29 6.48 4.24
C ILE A 654 -28.55 7.89 3.74
N GLN A 655 -29.24 7.98 2.62
CA GLN A 655 -29.77 9.23 2.06
C GLN A 655 -31.27 9.30 2.30
N GLU A 656 -31.75 10.41 2.86
CA GLU A 656 -33.17 10.65 3.10
C GLU A 656 -33.82 11.29 1.87
N ILE A 657 -34.82 10.61 1.30
CA ILE A 657 -35.56 11.07 0.13
C ILE A 657 -36.72 11.97 0.57
N ALA A 658 -37.50 11.48 1.53
CA ALA A 658 -38.67 12.12 2.13
C ALA A 658 -38.88 11.53 3.55
N PRO A 659 -39.76 12.11 4.39
CA PRO A 659 -40.06 11.53 5.69
C PRO A 659 -40.43 10.04 5.58
N SER A 660 -39.71 9.19 6.32
CA SER A 660 -39.87 7.73 6.30
C SER A 660 -39.48 7.02 5.00
N ILE A 661 -38.84 7.73 4.05
CA ILE A 661 -38.32 7.17 2.81
C ILE A 661 -36.82 7.47 2.72
N SER A 662 -36.02 6.43 2.90
CA SER A 662 -34.57 6.45 2.80
C SER A 662 -34.02 5.35 1.92
N PHE A 663 -32.82 5.59 1.39
CA PHE A 663 -32.12 4.76 0.41
C PHE A 663 -30.62 4.67 0.72
N ALA A 664 -29.99 3.54 0.39
CA ALA A 664 -28.53 3.43 0.34
C ALA A 664 -28.08 2.44 -0.74
N ALA A 665 -27.05 2.77 -1.50
CA ALA A 665 -26.47 1.85 -2.48
C ALA A 665 -25.49 0.88 -1.82
N ILE A 666 -25.66 -0.43 -2.01
CA ILE A 666 -24.77 -1.46 -1.45
C ILE A 666 -23.70 -1.85 -2.47
N GLY A 667 -24.09 -2.40 -3.63
CA GLY A 667 -23.16 -2.77 -4.71
C GLY A 667 -23.27 -4.23 -5.16
N LEU A 668 -22.19 -4.76 -5.75
CA LEU A 668 -22.11 -6.16 -6.21
C LEU A 668 -21.81 -7.11 -5.04
N MET A 669 -22.85 -7.78 -4.54
CA MET A 669 -22.82 -8.46 -3.24
C MET A 669 -21.86 -9.66 -3.19
N ASP A 670 -21.53 -10.25 -4.34
CA ASP A 670 -20.63 -11.40 -4.42
C ASP A 670 -19.13 -11.00 -4.45
N MET A 671 -18.84 -9.71 -4.65
CA MET A 671 -17.48 -9.18 -4.70
C MET A 671 -16.98 -8.79 -3.31
N PHE A 672 -15.71 -9.07 -3.00
CA PHE A 672 -15.13 -8.73 -1.70
C PHE A 672 -15.16 -7.22 -1.42
N ASN A 673 -14.97 -6.37 -2.42
CA ASN A 673 -15.23 -4.93 -2.31
C ASN A 673 -16.55 -4.57 -3.00
N THR A 674 -17.66 -4.94 -2.38
CA THR A 674 -19.03 -4.80 -2.89
C THR A 674 -19.33 -3.37 -3.34
N GLY A 675 -19.05 -2.39 -2.47
CA GLY A 675 -19.31 -0.97 -2.70
C GLY A 675 -18.40 -0.33 -3.74
N GLY A 676 -17.30 -0.96 -4.12
CA GLY A 676 -16.42 -0.51 -5.20
C GLY A 676 -17.08 -0.56 -6.58
N ALA A 677 -18.22 -1.25 -6.71
CA ALA A 677 -19.03 -1.28 -7.92
C ALA A 677 -19.86 -0.01 -8.13
N VAL A 678 -20.13 0.79 -7.09
CA VAL A 678 -20.99 1.97 -7.17
C VAL A 678 -20.14 3.20 -7.51
N GLU A 679 -20.30 3.71 -8.73
CA GLU A 679 -19.52 4.86 -9.21
C GLU A 679 -20.19 6.20 -8.86
N GLU A 680 -21.51 6.26 -8.90
CA GLU A 680 -22.29 7.47 -8.66
C GLU A 680 -23.71 7.13 -8.16
N VAL A 681 -24.28 8.02 -7.35
CA VAL A 681 -25.65 7.94 -6.83
C VAL A 681 -26.29 9.32 -6.96
N GLU A 682 -27.41 9.42 -7.68
CA GLU A 682 -28.21 10.63 -7.81
C GLU A 682 -29.66 10.35 -7.40
N ILE A 683 -30.29 11.28 -6.67
CA ILE A 683 -31.68 11.17 -6.25
C ILE A 683 -32.48 12.32 -6.85
N HIS A 684 -33.44 11.98 -7.70
CA HIS A 684 -34.37 12.92 -8.32
C HIS A 684 -35.73 12.81 -7.64
N LYS A 685 -36.05 13.75 -6.75
CA LYS A 685 -37.37 13.86 -6.13
C LYS A 685 -38.40 14.22 -7.19
N ALA A 686 -39.59 13.61 -7.14
CA ALA A 686 -40.70 14.04 -7.98
C ALA A 686 -41.00 15.50 -7.66
N SER A 687 -40.80 16.41 -8.62
CA SER A 687 -41.23 17.80 -8.49
C SER A 687 -42.74 17.82 -8.20
N ASP A 688 -43.19 18.71 -7.30
CA ASP A 688 -44.61 18.96 -7.01
C ASP A 688 -45.42 19.18 -8.29
N ASN A 689 -45.84 18.11 -8.94
CA ASN A 689 -46.93 18.15 -9.89
C ASN A 689 -48.13 18.55 -9.06
N LYS A 690 -48.56 19.81 -9.23
CA LYS A 690 -49.75 20.40 -8.63
C LYS A 690 -50.80 19.31 -8.40
N GLN A 691 -51.07 19.04 -7.13
CA GLN A 691 -52.24 18.27 -6.72
C GLN A 691 -53.47 18.91 -7.38
N GLU A 692 -54.03 18.27 -8.40
CA GLU A 692 -55.46 18.42 -8.64
C GLU A 692 -56.15 17.70 -7.49
N LEU A 693 -56.52 18.49 -6.48
CA LEU A 693 -57.41 18.09 -5.39
C LEU A 693 -58.70 17.54 -6.00
N PHE A 694 -58.92 16.24 -5.84
CA PHE A 694 -60.27 15.69 -5.79
C PHE A 694 -60.60 15.36 -4.34
N ASP A 695 -61.65 16.02 -3.86
CA ASP A 695 -62.14 15.98 -2.50
C ASP A 695 -62.51 14.56 -2.03
N GLY A 696 -61.98 14.22 -0.86
CA GLY A 696 -62.71 13.46 0.15
C GLY A 696 -62.55 11.94 0.14
N GLU A 697 -61.58 11.43 0.90
CA GLU A 697 -61.84 10.26 1.75
C GLU A 697 -60.83 10.14 2.92
N VAL A 698 -61.35 9.63 4.04
CA VAL A 698 -60.77 9.65 5.39
C VAL A 698 -59.66 8.61 5.55
N VAL A 699 -58.54 8.99 6.17
CA VAL A 699 -57.42 8.09 6.49
C VAL A 699 -57.80 7.16 7.64
N SER A 700 -57.83 5.85 7.37
CA SER A 700 -57.88 4.78 8.38
C SER A 700 -56.49 4.14 8.48
N GLU A 701 -55.92 4.15 9.68
CA GLU A 701 -54.78 3.31 10.06
C GLU A 701 -55.18 1.81 10.00
N LEU A 702 -54.19 0.96 9.71
CA LEU A 702 -54.27 -0.50 9.52
C LEU A 702 -54.86 -1.03 8.19
N THR A 703 -54.02 -1.17 7.16
CA THR A 703 -54.09 -2.32 6.22
C THR A 703 -52.71 -2.63 5.62
N THR A 704 -52.26 -3.87 5.80
CA THR A 704 -51.11 -4.50 5.13
C THR A 704 -51.51 -5.10 3.77
N SER A 705 -52.17 -4.31 2.93
CA SER A 705 -52.49 -4.70 1.55
C SER A 705 -51.95 -3.66 0.58
N LEU A 706 -51.07 -4.09 -0.33
CA LEU A 706 -50.52 -3.29 -1.42
C LEU A 706 -51.66 -2.60 -2.17
N SER A 707 -51.81 -1.28 -2.00
CA SER A 707 -52.73 -0.50 -2.82
C SER A 707 -52.13 -0.33 -4.23
N PRO A 708 -52.91 -0.52 -5.30
CA PRO A 708 -52.40 -0.45 -6.68
C PRO A 708 -52.06 0.97 -7.17
N ASN A 709 -52.16 2.01 -6.32
CA ASN A 709 -52.01 3.42 -6.70
C ASN A 709 -50.89 4.13 -5.90
N ARG A 710 -49.73 3.50 -5.71
CA ARG A 710 -48.59 4.18 -5.08
C ARG A 710 -47.95 5.16 -6.08
N THR A 711 -47.99 6.46 -5.77
CA THR A 711 -47.38 7.51 -6.58
C THR A 711 -45.87 7.56 -6.38
N LYS A 712 -45.13 7.62 -7.49
CA LYS A 712 -43.68 7.81 -7.53
C LYS A 712 -43.27 9.04 -6.73
N THR A 713 -42.45 8.84 -5.69
CA THR A 713 -41.91 9.90 -4.84
C THR A 713 -40.53 10.34 -5.31
N ALA A 714 -39.70 9.41 -5.80
CA ALA A 714 -38.39 9.73 -6.37
C ALA A 714 -37.93 8.68 -7.39
N THR A 715 -36.96 9.08 -8.22
CA THR A 715 -36.09 8.15 -8.96
C THR A 715 -34.68 8.25 -8.40
N VAL A 716 -34.11 7.10 -8.03
CA VAL A 716 -32.69 6.98 -7.76
C VAL A 716 -32.00 6.50 -9.03
N ALA A 717 -31.01 7.26 -9.50
CA ALA A 717 -30.15 6.90 -10.62
C ALA A 717 -28.76 6.50 -10.09
N LEU A 718 -28.24 5.36 -10.53
CA LEU A 718 -26.91 4.86 -10.16
C LEU A 718 -26.08 4.65 -11.43
N LYS A 719 -24.80 5.00 -11.37
CA LYS A 719 -23.80 4.47 -12.31
C LYS A 719 -23.00 3.40 -11.62
N VAL A 720 -22.94 2.21 -12.20
CA VAL A 720 -22.30 1.05 -11.57
C VAL A 720 -21.40 0.30 -12.54
N ARG A 721 -20.46 -0.47 -11.98
CA ARG A 721 -19.52 -1.29 -12.75
C ARG A 721 -19.57 -2.77 -12.36
N GLY A 722 -19.53 -3.65 -13.35
CA GLY A 722 -19.50 -5.11 -13.24
C GLY A 722 -20.82 -5.77 -13.62
N SER A 723 -21.02 -7.01 -13.18
CA SER A 723 -22.21 -7.82 -13.46
C SER A 723 -22.43 -8.82 -12.33
N GLY A 724 -23.65 -9.36 -12.20
CA GLY A 724 -24.01 -10.31 -11.15
C GLY A 724 -25.05 -9.75 -10.17
N LYS A 725 -25.12 -10.34 -8.98
CA LYS A 725 -26.11 -9.96 -7.96
C LYS A 725 -25.78 -8.58 -7.38
N PHE A 726 -26.68 -7.63 -7.62
CA PHE A 726 -26.57 -6.26 -7.13
C PHE A 726 -27.59 -6.00 -6.02
N GLY A 727 -27.16 -5.30 -4.98
CA GLY A 727 -27.98 -4.95 -3.83
C GLY A 727 -28.09 -3.45 -3.60
N VAL A 728 -29.26 -3.02 -3.16
CA VAL A 728 -29.51 -1.70 -2.58
C VAL A 728 -30.40 -1.83 -1.36
N TYR A 729 -30.38 -0.84 -0.48
CA TYR A 729 -31.36 -0.67 0.56
C TYR A 729 -32.41 0.35 0.13
N SER A 730 -33.67 -0.01 0.33
CA SER A 730 -34.81 0.91 0.29
C SER A 730 -35.69 0.65 1.50
N SER A 731 -35.97 1.69 2.27
CA SER A 731 -36.96 1.63 3.38
C SER A 731 -38.40 1.29 2.93
N GLN A 732 -38.64 1.34 1.62
CA GLN A 732 -39.94 1.16 1.01
C GLN A 732 -39.83 0.20 -0.19
N HIS A 733 -40.85 -0.62 -0.42
CA HIS A 733 -40.89 -1.50 -1.59
C HIS A 733 -40.79 -0.67 -2.89
N PRO A 734 -39.74 -0.85 -3.72
CA PRO A 734 -39.58 -0.13 -4.98
C PRO A 734 -40.76 -0.39 -5.92
N LEU A 735 -41.10 0.59 -6.75
CA LEU A 735 -42.11 0.45 -7.80
C LEU A 735 -41.56 -0.29 -9.02
N GLN A 736 -40.31 0.00 -9.37
CA GLN A 736 -39.66 -0.48 -10.57
C GLN A 736 -38.14 -0.40 -10.41
N CYS A 737 -37.43 -1.38 -10.94
CA CYS A 737 -35.99 -1.34 -11.14
C CYS A 737 -35.70 -1.54 -12.63
N ALA A 738 -34.84 -0.70 -13.20
CA ALA A 738 -34.41 -0.82 -14.59
C ALA A 738 -32.88 -0.77 -14.69
N VAL A 739 -32.32 -1.57 -15.59
CA VAL A 739 -30.90 -1.62 -15.92
C VAL A 739 -30.74 -1.23 -17.38
N ASP A 740 -30.04 -0.12 -17.66
CA ASP A 740 -29.93 0.54 -18.97
C ASP A 740 -31.30 0.76 -19.65
N GLY A 741 -32.28 1.18 -18.85
CA GLY A 741 -33.65 1.46 -19.30
C GLY A 741 -34.49 0.20 -19.57
N ILE A 742 -33.98 -1.00 -19.27
CA ILE A 742 -34.71 -2.26 -19.39
C ILE A 742 -35.24 -2.67 -18.02
N ASP A 743 -36.56 -2.82 -17.93
CA ASP A 743 -37.22 -3.32 -16.71
C ASP A 743 -36.65 -4.67 -16.28
N THR A 744 -36.27 -4.75 -15.01
CA THR A 744 -35.57 -5.89 -14.44
C THR A 744 -36.32 -6.38 -13.21
N ASP A 745 -36.56 -7.69 -13.18
CA ASP A 745 -37.15 -8.34 -12.02
C ASP A 745 -36.25 -8.16 -10.79
N PHE A 746 -36.87 -7.83 -9.66
CA PHE A 746 -36.18 -7.64 -8.40
C PHE A 746 -36.89 -8.38 -7.27
N ASN A 747 -36.13 -8.72 -6.24
CA ASN A 747 -36.63 -9.22 -4.97
C ASN A 747 -36.51 -8.13 -3.91
N TYR A 748 -37.53 -7.97 -3.06
CA TYR A 748 -37.53 -7.03 -1.93
C TYR A 748 -37.81 -7.78 -0.63
N ASP A 749 -36.86 -7.70 0.29
CA ASP A 749 -37.04 -8.17 1.66
C ASP A 749 -37.55 -7.02 2.54
N SER A 750 -38.81 -7.13 2.99
CA SER A 750 -39.44 -6.11 3.83
C SER A 750 -38.87 -6.01 5.24
N GLU A 751 -38.19 -7.04 5.74
CA GLU A 751 -37.61 -7.02 7.10
C GLU A 751 -36.31 -6.21 7.13
N THR A 752 -35.46 -6.40 6.12
CA THR A 752 -34.16 -5.72 6.03
C THR A 752 -34.18 -4.47 5.14
N GLY A 753 -35.21 -4.31 4.30
CA GLY A 753 -35.27 -3.29 3.25
C GLY A 753 -34.32 -3.57 2.08
N LEU A 754 -33.78 -4.78 1.99
CA LEU A 754 -32.85 -5.16 0.92
C LEU A 754 -33.62 -5.41 -0.39
N THR A 755 -33.28 -4.66 -1.42
CA THR A 755 -33.67 -4.94 -2.80
C THR A 755 -32.50 -5.56 -3.54
N THR A 756 -32.73 -6.69 -4.21
CA THR A 756 -31.72 -7.36 -5.05
C THR A 756 -32.23 -7.64 -6.44
N PHE A 757 -31.35 -7.51 -7.42
CA PHE A 757 -31.60 -7.86 -8.82
C PHE A 757 -30.27 -8.21 -9.51
N SER A 758 -30.35 -8.76 -10.72
CA SER A 758 -29.17 -9.20 -11.46
C SER A 758 -28.79 -8.19 -12.53
N ILE A 759 -27.55 -7.72 -12.48
CA ILE A 759 -26.93 -6.97 -13.58
C ILE A 759 -26.43 -7.99 -14.61
N PRO A 760 -26.86 -7.92 -15.88
CA PRO A 760 -26.45 -8.87 -16.89
C PRO A 760 -24.96 -8.73 -17.24
N VAL A 761 -24.42 -9.72 -17.93
CA VAL A 761 -23.10 -9.61 -18.57
C VAL A 761 -23.29 -8.81 -19.86
N PRO A 762 -22.56 -7.71 -20.08
CA PRO A 762 -22.77 -6.86 -21.24
C PRO A 762 -22.33 -7.58 -22.52
N GLN A 763 -22.99 -7.28 -23.63
CA GLN A 763 -22.59 -7.78 -24.95
C GLN A 763 -21.31 -7.09 -25.46
N GLU A 764 -21.03 -5.86 -25.01
CA GLU A 764 -19.85 -5.07 -25.38
C GLU A 764 -19.12 -4.48 -24.14
N GLY A 765 -17.80 -4.30 -24.28
CA GLY A 765 -16.82 -4.38 -23.18
C GLY A 765 -16.68 -3.20 -22.22
N MET A 766 -17.76 -2.51 -21.83
CA MET A 766 -17.64 -1.43 -20.83
C MET A 766 -18.12 -1.77 -19.43
N TYR A 767 -18.81 -2.90 -19.20
CA TYR A 767 -19.28 -3.37 -17.87
C TYR A 767 -19.80 -2.24 -16.97
N ARG A 768 -20.39 -1.21 -17.57
CA ARG A 768 -20.91 -0.04 -16.90
C ARG A 768 -22.39 0.04 -17.23
N TRP A 769 -23.17 0.28 -16.19
CA TRP A 769 -24.62 0.25 -16.29
C TRP A 769 -25.20 1.49 -15.63
N SER A 770 -26.26 2.00 -16.21
CA SER A 770 -27.15 2.98 -15.59
C SER A 770 -28.30 2.22 -14.95
N ILE A 771 -28.48 2.35 -13.66
CA ILE A 771 -29.60 1.73 -12.93
C ILE A 771 -30.57 2.83 -12.52
N GLU A 772 -31.85 2.62 -12.75
CA GLU A 772 -32.92 3.48 -12.27
C GLU A 772 -33.84 2.70 -11.33
N ILE A 773 -34.11 3.27 -10.15
CA ILE A 773 -35.00 2.69 -9.15
C ILE A 773 -36.07 3.71 -8.82
N GLN A 774 -37.33 3.35 -9.04
CA GLN A 774 -38.48 4.19 -8.72
C GLN A 774 -39.02 3.81 -7.34
N ILE A 775 -39.17 4.79 -6.46
CA ILE A 775 -39.62 4.61 -5.06
C ILE A 775 -40.93 5.37 -4.82
#